data_AF-A0A8J6EW22-F1
#
_entry.id   AF-A0A8J6EW22-F1
#
_cell.length_a   1.000
_cell.length_b   1.000
_cell.length_c   1.000
_cell.angle_alpha   90.00
_cell.angle_beta   90.00
_cell.angle_gamma   90.00
#
_symmetry.space_group_name_H-M   'P 1'
#
loop_
_entity.id
_entity.type
_entity.pdbx_description
1 polymer ?
#
loop_
_entity_poly.entity_id
_entity_poly.type
_entity_poly.pdbx_seq_one_letter_code
_entity_poly.pdbx_strand_id
1 'polypeptide(L)'
;MALLGHSLAAYISVLDKDRLRKLTTRILSDTTLWLCRLFRYENGSAYYHEDDREGLLKVCRLVIHSRYEDYTTEGFNVLYNKQPVIYMSAASRPGLGQYLCNQLGLPLSCLCRVPCNTMFGSQHQMDVALLDRLLKDDIQSGKLPLLLEFSYQSPDYLRGTPGAGHTDKLGRLKELCDQYNIWLHVEGVNLATLALGYVSASVMAATKCDSMTLTLGPWLGLPAVPAVTLYRHEDPSLSLAAGLTTSQPVEKLRALPLWLSLQYLGHNGIVERIKHASQLSQRLLDNLKDLASIKTSVEHDGNSPVVVFRFYYEGSGSDSTLNLNTIERESDAMNQWLGEQLAVLIPSCGVDVVELEDEGTCVRFNPLMTSAVLGTITADIDQLVECIKMKIPVILNTLQLKEEFRLEVERIAGLSYVVDYSWAGLGVIRYEHVSEEVDVSKREAELEKINASLLKKLNELESDLPFSSGPEFGAEKNCIYIGMAAEDLDVSELVETIAVMGRDIEENSRLLENMTEVVRKGILEAEEQLLKANEERLLEEGVFRQIPLVGSVLNWLSPVQATPKGRTFNLTAGSLESTEPTYVSKAQVTGTTPPPTPTMVNARRHPGQKLFKRLSRNSDAMSETSSISHLEEVENLEAAPTPESQPCNPTEAPTPSPDSPSEPSPEAQELDIKTVESESLR
;
A
#
# COMPACT_ATOMS: atom_id res chain seq x y z
N MET A 1 12.79 10.34 23.61
CA MET A 1 12.48 11.54 24.42
C MET A 1 11.00 11.65 24.76
N ALA A 2 10.08 11.62 23.79
CA ALA A 2 8.63 11.65 24.05
C ALA A 2 8.18 10.62 25.12
N LEU A 3 8.63 9.36 25.02
CA LEU A 3 8.35 8.31 26.03
C LEU A 3 8.79 8.71 27.44
N LEU A 4 10.02 9.23 27.59
CA LEU A 4 10.52 9.73 28.87
C LEU A 4 9.68 10.90 29.39
N GLY A 5 9.23 11.78 28.49
CA GLY A 5 8.35 12.89 28.84
C GLY A 5 6.99 12.42 29.37
N HIS A 6 6.42 11.36 28.81
CA HIS A 6 5.19 10.74 29.33
C HIS A 6 5.41 10.09 30.70
N SER A 7 6.49 9.34 30.87
CA SER A 7 6.85 8.74 32.17
C SER A 7 7.07 9.82 33.25
N LEU A 8 7.73 10.92 32.89
CA LEU A 8 7.93 12.06 33.77
C LEU A 8 6.62 12.79 34.06
N ALA A 9 5.72 12.93 33.08
CA ALA A 9 4.40 13.52 33.30
C ALA A 9 3.61 12.72 34.33
N ALA A 10 3.61 11.39 34.23
CA ALA A 10 2.98 10.51 35.19
C ALA A 10 3.57 10.70 36.60
N TYR A 11 4.89 10.71 36.73
CA TYR A 11 5.55 10.96 38.02
C TYR A 11 5.25 12.35 38.60
N ILE A 12 5.36 13.39 37.79
CA ILE A 12 5.13 14.79 38.20
C ILE A 12 3.68 15.00 38.64
N SER A 13 2.72 14.26 38.07
CA SER A 13 1.30 14.37 38.44
C SER A 13 1.01 14.05 39.91
N VAL A 14 1.90 13.30 40.58
CA VAL A 14 1.79 12.91 42.00
C VAL A 14 2.33 14.00 42.96
N LEU A 15 2.99 15.04 42.43
CA LEU A 15 3.52 16.13 43.26
C LEU A 15 2.41 16.94 43.94
N ASP A 16 2.77 17.62 45.03
CA ASP A 16 1.93 18.63 45.67
C ASP A 16 1.39 19.66 44.67
N LYS A 17 0.14 20.10 44.89
CA LYS A 17 -0.60 20.97 43.95
C LYS A 17 0.11 22.30 43.68
N ASP A 18 0.77 22.90 44.67
CA ASP A 18 1.45 24.19 44.48
C ASP A 18 2.75 24.02 43.70
N ARG A 19 3.51 22.95 43.98
CA ARG A 19 4.71 22.61 43.20
C ARG A 19 4.36 22.23 41.76
N LEU A 20 3.34 21.40 41.59
CA LEU A 20 2.83 20.98 40.29
C LEU A 20 2.37 22.18 39.46
N ARG A 21 1.63 23.12 40.08
CA ARG A 21 1.18 24.35 39.40
C ARG A 21 2.37 25.21 38.94
N LYS A 22 3.38 25.41 39.79
CA LYS A 22 4.58 26.20 39.42
C LYS A 22 5.34 25.55 38.26
N LEU A 23 5.54 24.24 38.33
CA LEU A 23 6.28 23.49 37.31
C LEU A 23 5.53 23.47 35.97
N THR A 24 4.25 23.14 35.98
CA THR A 24 3.42 23.07 34.77
C THR A 24 3.26 24.42 34.09
N THR A 25 3.04 25.50 34.85
CA THR A 25 3.00 26.86 34.28
C THR A 25 4.33 27.22 33.62
N ARG A 26 5.47 26.85 34.22
CA ARG A 26 6.78 27.13 33.63
C ARG A 26 7.00 26.34 32.33
N ILE A 27 6.73 25.03 32.34
CA ILE A 27 6.84 24.18 31.14
C ILE A 27 5.93 24.70 30.03
N LEU A 28 4.66 24.98 30.35
CA LEU A 28 3.69 25.46 29.37
C LEU A 28 4.13 26.81 28.78
N SER A 29 4.52 27.77 29.62
CA SER A 29 4.98 29.08 29.17
C SER A 29 6.24 29.00 28.30
N ASP A 30 7.21 28.17 28.69
CA ASP A 30 8.46 28.01 27.95
C ASP A 30 8.21 27.33 26.60
N THR A 31 7.42 26.26 26.58
CA THR A 31 7.01 25.55 25.34
C THR A 31 6.29 26.49 24.39
N THR A 32 5.31 27.25 24.88
CA THR A 32 4.55 28.21 24.06
C THR A 32 5.46 29.29 23.48
N LEU A 33 6.36 29.88 24.28
CA LEU A 33 7.32 30.87 23.80
C LEU A 33 8.25 30.31 22.73
N TRP A 34 8.69 29.07 22.91
CA TRP A 34 9.57 28.38 21.97
C TRP A 34 8.88 28.15 20.62
N LEU A 35 7.64 27.67 20.64
CA LEU A 35 6.83 27.47 19.44
C LEU A 35 6.50 28.79 18.74
N CYS A 36 6.06 29.80 19.48
CA CYS A 36 5.78 31.13 18.94
C CYS A 36 7.01 31.73 18.25
N ARG A 37 8.22 31.57 18.83
CA ARG A 37 9.46 32.04 18.20
C ARG A 37 9.84 31.20 16.97
N LEU A 38 9.76 29.89 17.06
CA LEU A 38 10.14 28.98 15.98
C LEU A 38 9.27 29.20 14.73
N PHE A 39 7.95 29.37 14.91
CA PHE A 39 6.99 29.54 13.83
C PHE A 39 6.63 31.01 13.54
N ARG A 40 7.40 31.96 14.10
CA ARG A 40 7.23 33.41 13.87
C ARG A 40 5.81 33.92 14.21
N TYR A 41 5.19 33.29 15.21
CA TYR A 41 3.83 33.61 15.65
C TYR A 41 3.88 34.52 16.88
N GLU A 42 3.87 35.83 16.65
CA GLU A 42 3.97 36.82 17.72
C GLU A 42 2.70 36.86 18.59
N ASN A 43 2.90 37.09 19.90
CA ASN A 43 1.84 37.25 20.91
C ASN A 43 0.80 36.12 20.97
N GLY A 44 1.21 34.89 20.61
CA GLY A 44 0.34 33.72 20.64
C GLY A 44 0.27 33.01 21.98
N SER A 45 -0.90 32.43 22.25
CA SER A 45 -1.09 31.37 23.25
C SER A 45 -1.15 30.01 22.56
N ALA A 46 -0.91 28.92 23.30
CA ALA A 46 -0.92 27.57 22.77
C ALA A 46 -1.87 26.65 23.56
N TYR A 47 -2.65 25.86 22.83
CA TYR A 47 -3.44 24.76 23.35
C TYR A 47 -2.87 23.43 22.84
N TYR A 48 -2.68 22.46 23.73
CA TYR A 48 -2.06 21.17 23.46
C TYR A 48 -3.12 20.08 23.51
N HIS A 49 -3.24 19.31 22.43
CA HIS A 49 -4.30 18.30 22.25
C HIS A 49 -3.76 17.02 21.61
N GLU A 50 -4.40 15.90 21.92
CA GLU A 50 -4.03 14.59 21.36
C GLU A 50 -4.74 14.32 20.03
N ASP A 51 -5.97 14.82 19.88
CA ASP A 51 -6.73 14.74 18.63
C ASP A 51 -6.66 16.09 17.90
N ASP A 52 -6.05 16.07 16.71
CA ASP A 52 -5.81 17.24 15.86
C ASP A 52 -7.06 18.09 15.56
N ARG A 53 -8.27 17.53 15.73
CA ARG A 53 -9.55 18.22 15.51
C ARG A 53 -9.99 19.06 16.71
N GLU A 54 -9.52 18.75 17.91
CA GLU A 54 -9.92 19.45 19.14
C GLU A 54 -9.46 20.90 19.13
N GLY A 55 -8.26 21.19 18.62
CA GLY A 55 -7.74 22.54 18.56
C GLY A 55 -8.68 23.52 17.85
N LEU A 56 -9.09 23.17 16.63
CA LEU A 56 -10.06 23.95 15.86
C LEU A 56 -11.43 24.01 16.54
N LEU A 57 -11.91 22.91 17.13
CA LEU A 57 -13.17 22.90 17.87
C LEU A 57 -13.18 23.94 19.01
N LYS A 58 -12.10 24.00 19.80
CA LYS A 58 -11.97 24.94 20.91
C LYS A 58 -11.83 26.38 20.42
N VAL A 59 -11.14 26.59 19.30
CA VAL A 59 -11.10 27.90 18.63
C VAL A 59 -12.48 28.32 18.15
N CYS A 60 -13.28 27.44 17.52
CA CYS A 60 -14.66 27.75 17.15
C CYS A 60 -15.51 28.17 18.37
N ARG A 61 -15.35 27.47 19.51
CA ARG A 61 -16.01 27.86 20.76
C ARG A 61 -15.57 29.23 21.24
N LEU A 62 -14.28 29.54 21.18
CA LEU A 62 -13.74 30.86 21.52
C LEU A 62 -14.37 31.96 20.66
N VAL A 63 -14.45 31.75 19.34
CA VAL A 63 -15.05 32.71 18.41
C VAL A 63 -16.53 32.90 18.71
N ILE A 64 -17.28 31.84 19.02
CA ILE A 64 -18.69 31.95 19.44
C ILE A 64 -18.80 32.79 20.74
N HIS A 65 -17.98 32.48 21.74
CA HIS A 65 -17.96 33.23 23.01
C HIS A 65 -17.59 34.71 22.83
N SER A 66 -16.73 35.04 21.87
CA SER A 66 -16.32 36.42 21.59
C SER A 66 -17.35 37.19 20.75
N ARG A 67 -18.07 36.51 19.84
CA ARG A 67 -19.00 37.16 18.90
C ARG A 67 -20.45 37.23 19.38
N TYR A 68 -20.83 36.39 20.33
CA TYR A 68 -22.16 36.35 20.91
C TYR A 68 -22.08 36.67 22.41
N GLU A 69 -22.33 37.93 22.77
CA GLU A 69 -22.22 38.43 24.16
C GLU A 69 -23.06 37.61 25.15
N ASP A 70 -24.31 37.29 24.79
CA ASP A 70 -25.25 36.53 25.63
C ASP A 70 -25.07 35.01 25.57
N TYR A 71 -24.08 34.50 24.83
CA TYR A 71 -23.90 33.05 24.69
C TYR A 71 -23.57 32.37 26.02
N THR A 72 -22.91 33.07 26.93
CA THR A 72 -22.58 32.52 28.26
C THR A 72 -23.80 32.31 29.15
N THR A 73 -24.87 33.09 28.96
CA THR A 73 -26.08 33.09 29.81
C THR A 73 -27.24 32.34 29.14
N GLU A 74 -27.50 32.60 27.87
CA GLU A 74 -28.62 32.04 27.10
C GLU A 74 -28.23 30.78 26.30
N GLY A 75 -26.92 30.52 26.17
CA GLY A 75 -26.39 29.34 25.50
C GLY A 75 -26.81 29.28 24.03
N PHE A 76 -27.29 28.11 23.62
CA PHE A 76 -27.60 27.81 22.22
C PHE A 76 -28.68 28.72 21.61
N ASN A 77 -29.59 29.27 22.41
CA ASN A 77 -30.74 30.04 21.89
C ASN A 77 -30.30 31.32 21.14
N VAL A 78 -29.18 31.93 21.54
CA VAL A 78 -28.64 33.15 20.91
C VAL A 78 -28.25 32.90 19.44
N LEU A 79 -27.84 31.67 19.13
CA LEU A 79 -27.40 31.28 17.80
C LEU A 79 -28.56 31.21 16.79
N TYR A 80 -29.82 31.11 17.27
CA TYR A 80 -30.99 31.12 16.40
C TYR A 80 -31.30 32.52 15.85
N ASN A 81 -30.99 33.57 16.61
CA ASN A 81 -31.25 34.95 16.20
C ASN A 81 -30.35 35.38 15.03
N LYS A 82 -29.10 34.90 15.03
CA LYS A 82 -28.14 35.08 13.94
C LYS A 82 -27.37 33.78 13.77
N GLN A 83 -27.75 33.01 12.75
CA GLN A 83 -27.14 31.71 12.49
C GLN A 83 -25.64 31.86 12.18
N PRO A 84 -24.75 31.18 12.92
CA PRO A 84 -23.33 31.20 12.63
C PRO A 84 -23.00 30.41 11.36
N VAL A 85 -22.03 30.87 10.57
CA VAL A 85 -21.52 30.15 9.40
C VAL A 85 -20.02 29.93 9.52
N ILE A 86 -19.61 28.66 9.39
CA ILE A 86 -18.21 28.21 9.34
C ILE A 86 -17.89 27.91 7.88
N TYR A 87 -16.95 28.64 7.32
CA TYR A 87 -16.45 28.43 5.98
C TYR A 87 -15.27 27.47 6.03
N MET A 88 -15.29 26.44 5.19
CA MET A 88 -14.21 25.47 5.07
C MET A 88 -13.82 25.31 3.61
N SER A 89 -12.52 25.14 3.35
CA SER A 89 -12.06 24.78 2.01
C SER A 89 -12.63 23.41 1.58
N ALA A 90 -12.91 23.24 0.29
CA ALA A 90 -13.20 21.91 -0.27
C ALA A 90 -12.03 20.94 -0.07
N ALA A 91 -10.79 21.46 0.03
CA ALA A 91 -9.57 20.70 0.33
C ALA A 91 -9.37 20.35 1.81
N SER A 92 -10.35 20.64 2.67
CA SER A 92 -10.29 20.33 4.10
C SER A 92 -10.68 18.87 4.40
N ARG A 93 -10.23 18.37 5.55
CA ARG A 93 -10.41 16.97 5.98
C ARG A 93 -11.87 16.49 5.84
N PRO A 94 -12.15 15.33 5.20
CA PRO A 94 -13.49 14.78 5.10
C PRO A 94 -14.09 14.56 6.48
N GLY A 95 -15.37 14.91 6.65
CA GLY A 95 -16.07 14.77 7.94
C GLY A 95 -15.70 15.78 9.03
N LEU A 96 -14.66 16.61 8.86
CA LEU A 96 -14.28 17.63 9.86
C LEU A 96 -15.42 18.63 10.12
N GLY A 97 -16.06 19.14 9.05
CA GLY A 97 -17.21 20.05 9.20
C GLY A 97 -18.38 19.41 9.94
N GLN A 98 -18.71 18.15 9.63
CA GLN A 98 -19.75 17.39 10.32
C GLN A 98 -19.40 17.21 11.81
N TYR A 99 -18.15 16.86 12.11
CA TYR A 99 -17.66 16.70 13.47
C TYR A 99 -17.79 18.02 14.25
N LEU A 100 -17.35 19.14 13.68
CA LEU A 100 -17.45 20.47 14.31
C LEU A 100 -18.91 20.83 14.60
N CYS A 101 -19.81 20.66 13.63
CA CYS A 101 -21.24 20.90 13.81
C CYS A 101 -21.80 20.05 14.96
N ASN A 102 -21.52 18.75 14.97
CA ASN A 102 -21.99 17.84 16.02
C ASN A 102 -21.45 18.22 17.42
N GLN A 103 -20.17 18.58 17.52
CA GLN A 103 -19.52 18.91 18.80
C GLN A 103 -19.88 20.30 19.34
N LEU A 104 -20.31 21.21 18.46
CA LEU A 104 -20.80 22.55 18.81
C LEU A 104 -22.33 22.58 18.97
N GLY A 105 -23.03 21.50 18.62
CA GLY A 105 -24.50 21.45 18.58
C GLY A 105 -25.10 22.25 17.42
N LEU A 106 -24.31 22.63 16.41
CA LEU A 106 -24.76 23.42 15.27
C LEU A 106 -25.39 22.52 14.19
N PRO A 107 -26.45 22.98 13.50
CA PRO A 107 -26.96 22.28 12.32
C PRO A 107 -25.95 22.35 11.17
N LEU A 108 -26.04 21.42 10.22
CA LEU A 108 -25.17 21.42 9.03
C LEU A 108 -25.38 22.62 8.11
N SER A 109 -26.51 23.32 8.23
CA SER A 109 -26.73 24.59 7.53
C SER A 109 -25.80 25.72 8.01
N CYS A 110 -25.10 25.53 9.13
CA CYS A 110 -24.02 26.41 9.60
C CYS A 110 -22.67 26.13 8.89
N LEU A 111 -22.58 25.10 8.05
CA LEU A 111 -21.36 24.77 7.33
C LEU A 111 -21.44 25.25 5.88
N CYS A 112 -20.45 26.01 5.43
CA CYS A 112 -20.30 26.40 4.04
C CYS A 112 -18.96 25.83 3.51
N ARG A 113 -19.04 24.88 2.57
CA ARG A 113 -17.84 24.42 1.85
C ARG A 113 -17.60 25.33 0.66
N VAL A 114 -16.41 25.90 0.58
CA VAL A 114 -16.00 26.76 -0.53
C VAL A 114 -15.23 25.94 -1.56
N PRO A 115 -15.73 25.85 -2.80
CA PRO A 115 -15.06 25.15 -3.87
C PRO A 115 -13.65 25.66 -4.19
N CYS A 116 -12.84 24.77 -4.75
CA CYS A 116 -11.61 25.14 -5.42
C CYS A 116 -11.91 25.71 -6.83
N ASN A 117 -10.96 26.45 -7.38
CA ASN A 117 -11.09 27.17 -8.64
C ASN A 117 -11.08 26.20 -9.83
N THR A 118 -12.13 26.19 -10.65
CA THR A 118 -12.31 25.18 -11.70
C THR A 118 -11.99 25.67 -13.12
N MET A 119 -11.79 26.98 -13.33
CA MET A 119 -11.78 27.56 -14.69
C MET A 119 -10.60 28.49 -14.99
N PHE A 120 -10.01 29.19 -14.02
CA PHE A 120 -8.92 30.17 -14.26
C PHE A 120 -7.93 30.25 -13.10
N GLY A 121 -6.78 29.58 -13.22
CA GLY A 121 -5.75 29.46 -12.17
C GLY A 121 -5.56 28.00 -11.76
N SER A 122 -4.82 27.74 -10.67
CA SER A 122 -4.58 26.37 -10.24
C SER A 122 -5.87 25.70 -9.76
N GLN A 123 -6.10 24.45 -10.18
CA GLN A 123 -7.33 23.70 -9.94
C GLN A 123 -7.62 23.42 -8.46
N HIS A 124 -6.60 23.47 -7.60
CA HIS A 124 -6.70 23.06 -6.20
C HIS A 124 -6.69 24.23 -5.20
N GLN A 125 -6.84 25.47 -5.69
CA GLN A 125 -6.91 26.66 -4.84
C GLN A 125 -8.34 27.03 -4.50
N MET A 126 -8.59 27.41 -3.26
CA MET A 126 -9.87 28.00 -2.83
C MET A 126 -10.23 29.23 -3.70
N ASP A 127 -11.44 29.26 -4.25
CA ASP A 127 -11.90 30.41 -5.02
C ASP A 127 -12.28 31.58 -4.10
N VAL A 128 -11.33 32.53 -3.96
CA VAL A 128 -11.49 33.73 -3.15
C VAL A 128 -12.62 34.64 -3.66
N ALA A 129 -12.87 34.67 -4.98
CA ALA A 129 -13.93 35.50 -5.53
C ALA A 129 -15.31 34.89 -5.25
N LEU A 130 -15.41 33.56 -5.29
CA LEU A 130 -16.62 32.86 -4.86
C LEU A 130 -16.85 32.99 -3.35
N LEU A 131 -15.80 32.90 -2.53
CA LEU A 131 -15.88 33.15 -1.09
C LEU A 131 -16.47 34.54 -0.79
N ASP A 132 -15.97 35.59 -1.47
CA ASP A 132 -16.49 36.96 -1.29
C ASP A 132 -17.98 37.07 -1.62
N ARG A 133 -18.45 36.35 -2.66
CA ARG A 133 -19.87 36.30 -3.02
C ARG A 133 -20.70 35.57 -1.96
N LEU A 134 -20.26 34.37 -1.54
CA LEU A 134 -20.94 33.58 -0.51
C LEU A 134 -21.09 34.36 0.79
N LEU A 135 -20.04 35.09 1.20
CA LEU A 135 -20.07 35.94 2.38
C LEU A 135 -21.09 37.07 2.26
N LYS A 136 -21.13 37.76 1.11
CA LYS A 136 -22.12 38.82 0.86
C LYS A 136 -23.54 38.28 0.93
N ASP A 137 -23.79 37.11 0.36
CA ASP A 137 -25.12 36.49 0.31
C ASP A 137 -25.58 36.02 1.70
N ASP A 138 -24.68 35.43 2.49
CA ASP A 138 -24.98 34.99 3.87
C ASP A 138 -25.22 36.18 4.81
N ILE A 139 -24.44 37.27 4.68
CA ILE A 139 -24.66 38.51 5.43
C ILE A 139 -26.02 39.13 5.06
N GLN A 140 -26.37 39.17 3.77
CA GLN A 140 -27.67 39.66 3.30
C GLN A 140 -28.83 38.79 3.81
N SER A 141 -28.59 37.49 3.98
CA SER A 141 -29.56 36.54 4.54
C SER A 141 -29.68 36.62 6.07
N GLY A 142 -28.96 37.54 6.73
CA GLY A 142 -28.99 37.72 8.18
C GLY A 142 -28.17 36.70 8.97
N LYS A 143 -27.31 35.92 8.31
CA LYS A 143 -26.38 35.00 8.96
C LYS A 143 -25.11 35.73 9.43
N LEU A 144 -24.35 35.10 10.32
CA LEU A 144 -23.09 35.63 10.84
C LEU A 144 -21.90 34.74 10.42
N PRO A 145 -21.07 35.20 9.47
CA PRO A 145 -19.78 34.59 9.20
C PRO A 145 -18.89 34.58 10.44
N LEU A 146 -18.53 33.39 10.94
CA LEU A 146 -17.74 33.26 12.17
C LEU A 146 -16.26 33.02 11.90
N LEU A 147 -15.97 31.95 11.15
CA LEU A 147 -14.63 31.42 11.01
C LEU A 147 -14.45 30.89 9.59
N LEU A 148 -13.28 31.16 9.05
CA LEU A 148 -12.76 30.52 7.86
C LEU A 148 -11.64 29.56 8.27
N GLU A 149 -11.84 28.28 8.01
CA GLU A 149 -10.80 27.27 8.10
C GLU A 149 -10.16 27.08 6.74
N PHE A 150 -8.84 27.21 6.74
CA PHE A 150 -8.01 27.04 5.56
C PHE A 150 -6.97 25.94 5.79
N SER A 151 -7.15 24.83 5.09
CA SER A 151 -6.20 23.73 5.05
C SER A 151 -5.08 24.03 4.05
N TYR A 152 -3.90 24.34 4.59
CA TYR A 152 -2.60 24.44 3.95
C TYR A 152 -1.98 23.04 3.78
N GLN A 153 -2.56 22.23 2.89
CA GLN A 153 -2.13 20.87 2.55
C GLN A 153 -2.28 19.88 3.72
N SER A 154 -3.34 19.07 3.65
CA SER A 154 -3.68 18.05 4.66
C SER A 154 -2.65 16.89 4.63
N PRO A 155 -1.99 16.56 5.75
CA PRO A 155 -0.93 15.56 5.76
C PRO A 155 -1.41 14.11 5.58
N ASP A 156 -2.58 13.72 6.11
CA ASP A 156 -2.72 12.32 6.57
C ASP A 156 -4.06 11.60 6.35
N TYR A 157 -5.02 12.11 5.59
CA TYR A 157 -6.32 11.42 5.53
C TYR A 157 -6.85 11.15 4.12
N LEU A 158 -6.65 9.88 3.73
CA LEU A 158 -7.56 8.98 3.00
C LEU A 158 -8.50 9.60 1.96
N ARG A 159 -8.30 9.14 0.71
CA ARG A 159 -9.29 9.01 -0.36
C ARG A 159 -10.16 10.26 -0.60
N GLY A 160 -9.74 11.10 -1.55
CA GLY A 160 -10.61 12.16 -2.09
C GLY A 160 -10.44 13.54 -1.46
N THR A 161 -9.26 13.90 -0.94
CA THR A 161 -8.96 15.31 -0.61
C THR A 161 -7.79 15.78 -1.46
N PRO A 162 -7.90 16.91 -2.20
CA PRO A 162 -6.84 17.38 -3.07
C PRO A 162 -5.57 17.73 -2.27
N GLY A 163 -4.63 16.78 -2.21
CA GLY A 163 -3.33 16.89 -1.54
C GLY A 163 -2.27 17.65 -2.35
N ALA A 164 -2.68 18.33 -3.42
CA ALA A 164 -1.78 19.05 -4.29
C ALA A 164 -1.32 20.34 -3.59
N GLY A 165 0.00 20.46 -3.38
CA GLY A 165 0.68 21.52 -2.61
C GLY A 165 0.57 22.93 -3.19
N HIS A 166 -0.66 23.44 -3.33
CA HIS A 166 -0.93 24.77 -3.85
C HIS A 166 -0.88 25.79 -2.73
N THR A 167 -0.06 26.82 -2.92
CA THR A 167 0.29 27.79 -1.89
C THR A 167 -0.16 29.20 -2.25
N ASP A 168 -1.46 29.43 -2.42
CA ASP A 168 -1.90 30.71 -2.96
C ASP A 168 -2.90 31.46 -2.09
N LYS A 169 -2.66 32.78 -2.05
CA LYS A 169 -3.58 33.84 -1.60
C LYS A 169 -3.94 33.88 -0.13
N LEU A 170 -3.16 33.28 0.77
CA LEU A 170 -3.39 33.46 2.21
C LEU A 170 -3.35 34.95 2.63
N GLY A 171 -2.52 35.77 1.99
CA GLY A 171 -2.53 37.21 2.18
C GLY A 171 -3.87 37.86 1.81
N ARG A 172 -4.45 37.48 0.67
CA ARG A 172 -5.76 37.98 0.21
C ARG A 172 -6.91 37.43 1.05
N LEU A 173 -6.84 36.17 1.48
CA LEU A 173 -7.79 35.57 2.41
C LEU A 173 -7.77 36.32 3.74
N LYS A 174 -6.59 36.68 4.25
CA LYS A 174 -6.46 37.49 5.46
C LYS A 174 -7.07 38.87 5.30
N GLU A 175 -6.81 39.56 4.18
CA GLU A 175 -7.44 40.85 3.87
C GLU A 175 -8.97 40.76 3.86
N LEU A 176 -9.51 39.67 3.29
CA LEU A 176 -10.94 39.41 3.23
C LEU A 176 -11.51 39.12 4.64
N CYS A 177 -10.83 38.28 5.43
CA CYS A 177 -11.19 38.01 6.81
C CYS A 177 -11.18 39.29 7.65
N ASP A 178 -10.23 40.20 7.45
CA ASP A 178 -10.20 41.50 8.12
C ASP A 178 -11.37 42.39 7.70
N GLN A 179 -11.69 42.42 6.41
CA GLN A 179 -12.78 43.23 5.86
C GLN A 179 -14.15 42.83 6.45
N TYR A 180 -14.43 41.53 6.53
CA TYR A 180 -15.69 41.02 7.05
C TYR A 180 -15.64 40.69 8.54
N ASN A 181 -14.50 40.94 9.19
CA ASN A 181 -14.24 40.59 10.58
C ASN A 181 -14.54 39.10 10.85
N ILE A 182 -13.87 38.20 10.15
CA ILE A 182 -14.01 36.73 10.25
C ILE A 182 -12.72 36.16 10.83
N TRP A 183 -12.83 35.18 11.71
CA TRP A 183 -11.66 34.51 12.26
C TRP A 183 -10.98 33.62 11.23
N LEU A 184 -9.66 33.75 11.03
CA LEU A 184 -8.89 32.91 10.13
C LEU A 184 -8.12 31.83 10.90
N HIS A 185 -8.47 30.56 10.65
CA HIS A 185 -7.73 29.39 11.12
C HIS A 185 -6.95 28.74 9.98
N VAL A 186 -5.66 28.47 10.20
CA VAL A 186 -4.79 27.83 9.20
C VAL A 186 -4.24 26.51 9.72
N GLU A 187 -4.33 25.45 8.93
CA GLU A 187 -3.81 24.12 9.30
C GLU A 187 -3.05 23.49 8.14
N GLY A 188 -1.88 22.88 8.37
CA GLY A 188 -1.31 21.91 7.41
C GLY A 188 0.21 21.93 7.27
N VAL A 189 0.75 21.05 6.41
CA VAL A 189 2.17 20.64 6.45
C VAL A 189 3.16 21.75 6.12
N ASN A 190 2.82 22.65 5.21
CA ASN A 190 3.77 23.71 4.81
C ASN A 190 3.98 24.75 5.92
N LEU A 191 3.12 24.79 6.96
CA LEU A 191 3.39 25.59 8.16
C LEU A 191 4.73 25.19 8.81
N ALA A 192 5.19 23.95 8.61
CA ALA A 192 6.53 23.51 9.01
C ALA A 192 7.63 24.42 8.44
N THR A 193 7.46 24.90 7.20
CA THR A 193 8.48 25.72 6.53
C THR A 193 8.68 27.10 7.17
N LEU A 194 7.76 27.57 8.03
CA LEU A 194 7.94 28.80 8.83
C LEU A 194 9.16 28.74 9.75
N ALA A 195 9.57 27.52 10.14
CA ALA A 195 10.76 27.29 10.96
C ALA A 195 12.08 27.51 10.18
N LEU A 196 12.05 27.49 8.84
CA LEU A 196 13.24 27.66 8.02
C LEU A 196 13.71 29.12 8.02
N GLY A 197 14.98 29.36 7.68
CA GLY A 197 15.52 30.73 7.57
C GLY A 197 14.87 31.52 6.44
N TYR A 198 14.75 30.91 5.26
CA TYR A 198 14.05 31.46 4.11
C TYR A 198 12.63 30.90 4.02
N VAL A 199 11.64 31.78 3.96
CA VAL A 199 10.22 31.43 3.92
C VAL A 199 9.57 32.21 2.79
N SER A 200 8.76 31.54 1.97
CA SER A 200 8.04 32.19 0.88
C SER A 200 7.05 33.24 1.41
N ALA A 201 6.76 34.26 0.60
CA ALA A 201 5.81 35.30 0.98
C ALA A 201 4.39 34.73 1.27
N SER A 202 4.01 33.67 0.56
CA SER A 202 2.73 32.96 0.73
C SER A 202 2.61 32.30 2.10
N VAL A 203 3.64 31.57 2.55
CA VAL A 203 3.66 30.96 3.89
C VAL A 203 3.83 32.03 4.97
N MET A 204 4.62 33.07 4.73
CA MET A 204 4.79 34.16 5.70
C MET A 204 3.47 34.86 6.05
N ALA A 205 2.50 34.90 5.14
CA ALA A 205 1.16 35.42 5.44
C ALA A 205 0.44 34.63 6.54
N ALA A 206 0.77 33.34 6.74
CA ALA A 206 0.20 32.50 7.80
C ALA A 206 0.55 33.03 9.20
N THR A 207 1.69 33.70 9.35
CA THR A 207 2.04 34.32 10.64
C THR A 207 1.01 35.36 11.11
N LYS A 208 0.21 35.91 10.19
CA LYS A 208 -0.82 36.93 10.47
C LYS A 208 -2.19 36.33 10.79
N CYS A 209 -2.41 35.02 10.69
CA CYS A 209 -3.72 34.42 10.99
C CYS A 209 -4.09 34.51 12.48
N ASP A 210 -5.37 34.34 12.82
CA ASP A 210 -5.82 34.44 14.22
C ASP A 210 -5.52 33.16 15.02
N SER A 211 -5.41 32.03 14.31
CA SER A 211 -4.97 30.76 14.88
C SER A 211 -4.39 29.81 13.83
N MET A 212 -3.49 28.93 14.24
CA MET A 212 -2.97 27.86 13.41
C MET A 212 -2.76 26.55 14.18
N THR A 213 -2.94 25.41 13.51
CA THR A 213 -2.70 24.08 14.10
C THR A 213 -1.41 23.48 13.55
N LEU A 214 -0.53 23.05 14.46
CA LEU A 214 0.80 22.51 14.20
C LEU A 214 0.86 21.03 14.65
N THR A 215 1.14 20.13 13.70
CA THR A 215 1.26 18.68 13.93
C THR A 215 2.74 18.28 14.02
N LEU A 216 3.41 18.75 15.07
CA LEU A 216 4.87 18.62 15.24
C LEU A 216 5.36 17.17 15.39
N GLY A 217 4.50 16.26 15.84
CA GLY A 217 4.84 14.84 16.01
C GLY A 217 5.30 14.22 14.70
N PRO A 218 4.42 14.13 13.69
CA PRO A 218 4.79 13.68 12.36
C PRO A 218 5.97 14.47 11.76
N TRP A 219 5.97 15.81 11.85
CA TRP A 219 6.98 16.66 11.21
C TRP A 219 8.41 16.42 11.70
N LEU A 220 8.55 15.98 12.95
CA LEU A 220 9.84 15.80 13.60
C LEU A 220 10.13 14.32 13.86
N GLY A 221 9.28 13.39 13.43
CA GLY A 221 9.40 11.96 13.75
C GLY A 221 9.32 11.68 15.26
N LEU A 222 8.48 12.42 15.97
CA LEU A 222 8.26 12.27 17.41
C LEU A 222 6.94 11.51 17.65
N PRO A 223 6.98 10.23 18.05
CA PRO A 223 5.77 9.48 18.31
C PRO A 223 5.10 9.97 19.60
N ALA A 224 3.76 9.93 19.62
CA ALA A 224 2.94 10.23 20.79
C ALA A 224 3.25 11.59 21.43
N VAL A 225 3.45 12.65 20.63
CA VAL A 225 3.46 14.03 21.15
C VAL A 225 2.16 14.72 20.73
N PRO A 226 1.63 15.64 21.57
CA PRO A 226 0.40 16.34 21.24
C PRO A 226 0.60 17.27 20.03
N ALA A 227 -0.47 17.47 19.27
CA ALA A 227 -0.58 18.60 18.35
C ALA A 227 -0.81 19.89 19.14
N VAL A 228 -0.49 21.01 18.49
CA VAL A 228 -0.53 22.33 19.13
C VAL A 228 -1.33 23.29 18.28
N THR A 229 -2.35 23.90 18.85
CA THR A 229 -3.03 25.04 18.22
C THR A 229 -2.55 26.33 18.85
N LEU A 230 -1.87 27.15 18.05
CA LEU A 230 -1.51 28.52 18.40
C LEU A 230 -2.69 29.43 18.09
N TYR A 231 -3.01 30.37 18.97
CA TYR A 231 -4.11 31.30 18.80
C TYR A 231 -3.81 32.65 19.44
N ARG A 232 -4.46 33.72 18.95
CA ARG A 232 -4.36 35.08 19.51
C ARG A 232 -5.68 35.51 20.10
N HIS A 233 -5.69 35.78 21.40
CA HIS A 233 -6.87 36.33 22.06
C HIS A 233 -6.46 37.15 23.28
N GLU A 234 -7.05 38.34 23.43
CA GLU A 234 -6.70 39.26 24.51
C GLU A 234 -7.31 38.82 25.85
N ASP A 235 -8.54 38.30 25.84
CA ASP A 235 -9.26 37.91 27.06
C ASP A 235 -8.99 36.44 27.47
N PRO A 236 -8.32 36.19 28.60
CA PRO A 236 -8.08 34.85 29.11
C PRO A 236 -9.34 34.16 29.64
N SER A 237 -10.35 34.93 30.06
CA SER A 237 -11.60 34.37 30.61
C SER A 237 -12.40 33.64 29.53
N LEU A 238 -12.49 34.23 28.33
CA LEU A 238 -13.11 33.60 27.17
C LEU A 238 -12.30 32.40 26.69
N SER A 239 -10.97 32.46 26.76
CA SER A 239 -10.10 31.30 26.48
C SER A 239 -10.33 30.13 27.44
N LEU A 240 -10.59 30.42 28.71
CA LEU A 240 -10.98 29.42 29.72
C LEU A 240 -12.38 28.86 29.45
N ALA A 241 -13.36 29.71 29.12
CA ALA A 241 -14.73 29.29 28.79
C ALA A 241 -14.77 28.39 27.55
N ALA A 242 -13.98 28.71 26.52
CA ALA A 242 -13.82 27.90 25.33
C ALA A 242 -13.12 26.55 25.58
N GLY A 243 -12.40 26.42 26.71
CA GLY A 243 -11.60 25.26 27.06
C GLY A 243 -10.23 25.20 26.38
N LEU A 244 -9.72 26.34 25.88
CA LEU A 244 -8.34 26.48 25.36
C LEU A 244 -7.32 26.62 26.50
N THR A 245 -7.79 27.01 27.68
CA THR A 245 -6.99 26.98 28.90
C THR A 245 -7.70 26.12 29.94
N THR A 246 -6.95 25.53 30.86
CA THR A 246 -7.48 24.66 31.92
C THR A 246 -7.03 25.15 33.30
N SER A 247 -7.94 25.04 34.27
CA SER A 247 -7.64 25.27 35.69
C SER A 247 -6.94 24.06 36.32
N GLN A 248 -7.03 22.88 35.70
CA GLN A 248 -6.42 21.65 36.20
C GLN A 248 -4.95 21.59 35.80
N PRO A 249 -4.01 21.56 36.78
CA PRO A 249 -2.59 21.58 36.45
C PRO A 249 -2.10 20.28 35.81
N VAL A 250 -2.77 19.15 36.08
CA VAL A 250 -2.41 17.84 35.49
C VAL A 250 -2.58 17.85 33.97
N GLU A 251 -3.65 18.47 33.46
CA GLU A 251 -3.88 18.57 32.01
C GLU A 251 -2.81 19.41 31.30
N LYS A 252 -2.18 20.36 32.00
CA LYS A 252 -1.06 21.16 31.46
C LYS A 252 0.21 20.34 31.26
N LEU A 253 0.33 19.15 31.88
CA LEU A 253 1.45 18.24 31.66
C LEU A 253 1.45 17.62 30.25
N ARG A 254 0.36 17.74 29.49
CA ARG A 254 0.33 17.33 28.08
C ARG A 254 1.44 17.99 27.26
N ALA A 255 1.85 19.22 27.60
CA ALA A 255 2.95 19.89 26.92
C ALA A 255 4.34 19.29 27.23
N LEU A 256 4.50 18.48 28.29
CA LEU A 256 5.80 18.01 28.76
C LEU A 256 6.53 17.07 27.79
N PRO A 257 5.90 16.03 27.20
CA PRO A 257 6.53 15.18 26.20
C PRO A 257 7.06 15.95 24.99
N LEU A 258 6.30 16.96 24.55
CA LEU A 258 6.71 17.85 23.48
C LEU A 258 7.87 18.72 23.96
N TRP A 259 7.74 19.44 25.08
CA TRP A 259 8.79 20.30 25.65
C TRP A 259 10.13 19.58 25.76
N LEU A 260 10.15 18.38 26.35
CA LEU A 260 11.37 17.59 26.51
C LEU A 260 11.99 17.20 25.16
N SER A 261 11.16 16.94 24.15
CA SER A 261 11.62 16.63 22.80
C SER A 261 12.18 17.87 22.10
N LEU A 262 11.56 19.04 22.28
CA LEU A 262 12.08 20.31 21.75
C LEU A 262 13.41 20.70 22.39
N GLN A 263 13.56 20.49 23.71
CA GLN A 263 14.82 20.73 24.43
C GLN A 263 15.93 19.80 23.94
N TYR A 264 15.60 18.54 23.65
CA TYR A 264 16.58 17.57 23.13
C TYR A 264 17.05 17.89 21.71
N LEU A 265 16.11 18.21 20.81
CA LEU A 265 16.44 18.54 19.43
C LEU A 265 17.14 19.91 19.32
N GLY A 266 16.77 20.84 20.21
CA GLY A 266 17.18 22.23 20.11
C GLY A 266 16.62 22.92 18.87
N HIS A 267 16.90 24.21 18.73
CA HIS A 267 16.44 25.00 17.58
C HIS A 267 17.03 24.46 16.28
N ASN A 268 18.36 24.29 16.24
CA ASN A 268 19.07 23.83 15.06
C ASN A 268 18.63 22.43 14.61
N GLY A 269 18.41 21.50 15.54
CA GLY A 269 18.00 20.14 15.18
C GLY A 269 16.61 20.09 14.54
N ILE A 270 15.69 20.97 14.96
CA ILE A 270 14.36 21.06 14.33
C ILE A 270 14.46 21.70 12.95
N VAL A 271 15.17 22.82 12.84
CA VAL A 271 15.33 23.52 11.57
C VAL A 271 16.02 22.61 10.54
N GLU A 272 17.07 21.88 10.94
CA GLU A 272 17.76 20.94 10.05
C GLU A 272 16.88 19.76 9.63
N ARG A 273 16.01 19.21 10.50
CA ARG A 273 15.06 18.15 10.10
C ARG A 273 14.07 18.62 9.04
N ILE A 274 13.46 19.78 9.25
CA ILE A 274 12.49 20.35 8.29
C ILE A 274 13.21 20.72 6.99
N LYS A 275 14.39 21.33 7.08
CA LYS A 275 15.21 21.71 5.93
C LYS A 275 15.62 20.49 5.12
N HIS A 276 16.05 19.41 5.78
CA HIS A 276 16.41 18.16 5.14
C HIS A 276 15.21 17.56 4.39
N ALA A 277 14.02 17.51 5.00
CA ALA A 277 12.80 17.07 4.32
C ALA A 277 12.49 17.93 3.08
N SER A 278 12.57 19.26 3.18
CA SER A 278 12.37 20.16 2.04
C SER A 278 13.40 19.94 0.93
N GLN A 279 14.67 19.67 1.27
CA GLN A 279 15.73 19.39 0.30
C GLN A 279 15.51 18.06 -0.44
N LEU A 280 15.04 17.01 0.26
CA LEU A 280 14.69 15.74 -0.38
C LEU A 280 13.55 15.93 -1.39
N SER A 281 12.51 16.68 -1.03
CA SER A 281 11.39 17.00 -1.93
C SER A 281 11.84 17.81 -3.15
N GLN A 282 12.69 18.83 -2.95
CA GLN A 282 13.27 19.61 -4.05
C GLN A 282 14.09 18.71 -4.99
N ARG A 283 14.94 17.85 -4.45
CA ARG A 283 15.76 16.93 -5.24
C ARG A 283 14.91 15.98 -6.07
N LEU A 284 13.85 15.41 -5.50
CA LEU A 284 12.93 14.57 -6.25
C LEU A 284 12.25 15.38 -7.36
N LEU A 285 11.70 16.55 -7.03
CA LEU A 285 10.99 17.40 -7.98
C LEU A 285 11.86 17.80 -9.18
N ASP A 286 13.13 18.16 -8.95
CA ASP A 286 14.05 18.54 -10.02
C ASP A 286 14.37 17.37 -10.94
N ASN A 287 14.54 16.15 -10.41
CA ASN A 287 14.75 14.95 -11.21
C ASN A 287 13.48 14.50 -11.98
N LEU A 288 12.29 14.77 -11.45
CA LEU A 288 11.03 14.43 -12.11
C LEU A 288 10.73 15.36 -13.30
N LYS A 289 11.21 16.61 -13.28
CA LYS A 289 11.06 17.56 -14.41
C LYS A 289 11.73 17.06 -15.69
N ASP A 290 12.77 16.26 -15.57
CA ASP A 290 13.47 15.67 -16.72
C ASP A 290 12.69 14.51 -17.38
N LEU A 291 11.60 14.04 -16.75
CA LEU A 291 10.81 12.90 -17.22
C LEU A 291 9.51 13.37 -17.87
N ALA A 292 9.48 13.39 -19.20
CA ALA A 292 8.30 13.84 -19.98
C ALA A 292 7.02 13.02 -19.71
N SER A 293 7.16 11.75 -19.32
CA SER A 293 6.03 10.86 -19.00
C SER A 293 5.47 11.04 -17.59
N ILE A 294 6.04 11.95 -16.79
CA ILE A 294 5.56 12.25 -15.43
C ILE A 294 5.06 13.67 -15.37
N LYS A 295 3.84 13.84 -14.85
CA LYS A 295 3.25 15.13 -14.54
C LYS A 295 3.25 15.32 -13.02
N THR A 296 3.84 16.42 -12.57
CA THR A 296 3.76 16.86 -11.17
C THR A 296 2.56 17.77 -10.98
N SER A 297 1.79 17.55 -9.91
CA SER A 297 0.58 18.32 -9.59
C SER A 297 0.86 19.66 -8.89
N VAL A 298 2.11 19.94 -8.52
CA VAL A 298 2.51 21.13 -7.77
C VAL A 298 2.98 22.22 -8.72
N GLU A 299 2.31 23.38 -8.71
CA GLU A 299 2.75 24.59 -9.41
C GLU A 299 4.11 25.10 -8.86
N HIS A 300 4.82 25.83 -9.72
CA HIS A 300 6.24 26.19 -9.71
C HIS A 300 6.90 26.82 -8.45
N ASP A 301 6.23 26.87 -7.30
CA ASP A 301 6.84 27.32 -6.03
C ASP A 301 7.59 26.15 -5.39
N GLY A 302 8.84 25.95 -5.82
CA GLY A 302 9.75 24.84 -5.46
C GLY A 302 10.15 24.71 -3.98
N ASN A 303 9.31 25.08 -3.01
CA ASN A 303 9.57 24.99 -1.58
C ASN A 303 8.58 24.10 -0.81
N SER A 304 7.61 23.46 -1.47
CA SER A 304 6.74 22.51 -0.77
C SER A 304 7.54 21.27 -0.32
N PRO A 305 7.40 20.83 0.95
CA PRO A 305 8.04 19.62 1.44
C PRO A 305 7.30 18.36 1.00
N VAL A 306 6.28 18.44 0.14
CA VAL A 306 5.52 17.30 -0.38
C VAL A 306 5.52 17.33 -1.89
N VAL A 307 5.81 16.19 -2.51
CA VAL A 307 5.78 16.02 -3.97
C VAL A 307 4.65 15.06 -4.32
N VAL A 308 3.77 15.48 -5.22
CA VAL A 308 2.73 14.64 -5.80
C VAL A 308 2.96 14.58 -7.30
N PHE A 309 3.03 13.37 -7.83
CA PHE A 309 3.27 13.14 -9.24
C PHE A 309 2.47 11.95 -9.75
N ARG A 310 2.22 11.92 -11.05
CA ARG A 310 1.56 10.81 -11.72
C ARG A 310 2.23 10.55 -13.06
N PHE A 311 2.23 9.29 -13.48
CA PHE A 311 2.47 8.93 -14.86
C PHE A 311 1.34 9.48 -15.74
N TYR A 312 1.72 10.00 -16.90
CA TYR A 312 0.82 10.55 -17.90
C TYR A 312 1.20 10.05 -19.28
N TYR A 313 0.20 9.59 -20.02
CA TYR A 313 0.35 9.07 -21.39
C TYR A 313 -0.64 9.77 -22.32
N GLU A 314 -0.13 10.44 -23.36
CA GLU A 314 -0.95 10.91 -24.48
C GLU A 314 -1.11 9.76 -25.47
N GLY A 315 -2.29 9.15 -25.49
CA GLY A 315 -2.60 8.09 -26.46
C GLY A 315 -2.44 8.58 -27.90
N SER A 316 -1.78 7.78 -28.75
CA SER A 316 -1.77 8.01 -30.19
C SER A 316 -3.12 7.62 -30.78
N GLY A 317 -4.08 8.55 -30.89
CA GLY A 317 -5.33 8.25 -31.59
C GLY A 317 -6.45 9.26 -31.37
N SER A 318 -6.82 9.94 -32.43
CA SER A 318 -7.99 10.80 -32.59
C SER A 318 -9.32 10.11 -32.27
N ASP A 319 -10.27 10.93 -31.80
CA ASP A 319 -11.73 10.76 -31.70
C ASP A 319 -12.35 10.22 -30.39
N SER A 320 -13.32 11.01 -29.92
CA SER A 320 -14.34 10.78 -28.90
C SER A 320 -13.96 10.95 -27.41
N THR A 321 -14.79 11.73 -26.71
CA THR A 321 -14.78 11.97 -25.25
C THR A 321 -14.98 10.70 -24.41
N LEU A 322 -15.39 9.58 -25.02
CA LEU A 322 -15.54 8.26 -24.38
C LEU A 322 -14.18 7.56 -24.18
N ASN A 323 -13.19 7.87 -25.03
CA ASN A 323 -11.83 7.32 -24.90
C ASN A 323 -11.06 7.98 -23.75
N LEU A 324 -11.35 9.25 -23.42
CA LEU A 324 -10.64 9.99 -22.37
C LEU A 324 -10.84 9.35 -20.99
N ASN A 325 -12.09 9.07 -20.61
CA ASN A 325 -12.42 8.44 -19.32
C ASN A 325 -11.80 7.04 -19.17
N THR A 326 -11.59 6.35 -20.29
CA THR A 326 -10.99 5.01 -20.31
C THR A 326 -9.49 5.11 -20.10
N ILE A 327 -8.82 6.01 -20.82
CA ILE A 327 -7.39 6.29 -20.69
C ILE A 327 -7.05 6.79 -19.27
N GLU A 328 -7.90 7.64 -18.69
CA GLU A 328 -7.72 8.13 -17.31
C GLU A 328 -7.79 7.00 -16.29
N ARG A 329 -8.77 6.11 -16.40
CA ARG A 329 -8.90 4.95 -15.48
C ARG A 329 -7.76 3.94 -15.64
N GLU A 330 -7.29 3.71 -16.86
CA GLU A 330 -6.13 2.85 -17.08
C GLU A 330 -4.85 3.47 -16.54
N SER A 331 -4.68 4.79 -16.67
CA SER A 331 -3.60 5.53 -16.06
C SER A 331 -3.65 5.44 -14.53
N ASP A 332 -4.83 5.43 -13.93
CA ASP A 332 -4.99 5.32 -12.48
C ASP A 332 -4.47 3.99 -11.94
N ALA A 333 -4.81 2.86 -12.58
CA ALA A 333 -4.29 1.54 -12.21
C ALA A 333 -2.76 1.48 -12.35
N MET A 334 -2.20 2.08 -13.41
CA MET A 334 -0.75 2.14 -13.61
C MET A 334 -0.05 3.01 -12.57
N ASN A 335 -0.67 4.12 -12.15
CA ASN A 335 -0.16 4.97 -11.08
C ASN A 335 -0.22 4.26 -9.72
N GLN A 336 -1.28 3.50 -9.45
CA GLN A 336 -1.36 2.66 -8.26
C GLN A 336 -0.25 1.61 -8.25
N TRP A 337 -0.10 0.86 -9.34
CA TRP A 337 0.96 -0.14 -9.47
C TRP A 337 2.35 0.50 -9.32
N LEU A 338 2.61 1.63 -9.96
CA LEU A 338 3.88 2.35 -9.83
C LEU A 338 4.15 2.71 -8.37
N GLY A 339 3.19 3.33 -7.67
CA GLY A 339 3.36 3.71 -6.27
C GLY A 339 3.61 2.51 -5.35
N GLU A 340 2.86 1.42 -5.51
CA GLU A 340 3.05 0.18 -4.74
C GLU A 340 4.43 -0.45 -4.99
N GLN A 341 4.89 -0.48 -6.25
CA GLN A 341 6.23 -0.97 -6.58
C GLN A 341 7.32 -0.09 -5.97
N LEU A 342 7.18 1.24 -6.01
CA LEU A 342 8.16 2.15 -5.41
C LEU A 342 8.22 1.99 -3.89
N ALA A 343 7.07 1.81 -3.23
CA ALA A 343 6.99 1.59 -1.79
C ALA A 343 7.68 0.29 -1.34
N VAL A 344 7.56 -0.79 -2.15
CA VAL A 344 8.21 -2.07 -1.87
C VAL A 344 9.71 -2.04 -2.16
N LEU A 345 10.12 -1.43 -3.28
CA LEU A 345 11.51 -1.43 -3.70
C LEU A 345 12.38 -0.49 -2.87
N ILE A 346 11.83 0.65 -2.44
CA ILE A 346 12.55 1.70 -1.71
C ILE A 346 11.71 2.12 -0.49
N PRO A 347 11.60 1.24 0.52
CA PRO A 347 10.80 1.51 1.70
C PRO A 347 11.37 2.68 2.52
N SER A 348 12.65 3.03 2.35
CA SER A 348 13.29 4.17 3.00
C SER A 348 12.68 5.51 2.60
N CYS A 349 12.05 5.63 1.43
CA CYS A 349 11.43 6.88 0.98
C CYS A 349 10.01 7.09 1.53
N GLY A 350 9.31 6.05 1.97
CA GLY A 350 7.93 6.17 2.49
C GLY A 350 6.98 6.80 1.47
N VAL A 351 6.97 6.28 0.25
CA VAL A 351 6.09 6.72 -0.83
C VAL A 351 4.70 6.08 -0.64
N ASP A 352 3.65 6.89 -0.83
CA ASP A 352 2.25 6.45 -0.70
C ASP A 352 1.47 6.69 -2.00
N VAL A 353 0.36 5.96 -2.18
CA VAL A 353 -0.61 6.20 -3.27
C VAL A 353 -1.79 7.01 -2.73
N VAL A 354 -2.22 8.03 -3.47
CA VAL A 354 -3.34 8.92 -3.10
C VAL A 354 -4.31 9.12 -4.28
N GLU A 355 -5.61 9.14 -4.00
CA GLU A 355 -6.67 9.44 -4.98
C GLU A 355 -7.08 10.92 -4.85
N LEU A 356 -6.94 11.70 -5.93
CA LEU A 356 -7.36 13.09 -6.06
C LEU A 356 -8.63 13.19 -6.91
N GLU A 357 -9.61 14.00 -6.51
CA GLU A 357 -10.92 14.08 -7.18
C GLU A 357 -10.82 14.51 -8.66
N ASP A 358 -9.92 15.44 -8.98
CA ASP A 358 -9.77 15.99 -10.35
C ASP A 358 -8.63 15.34 -11.15
N GLU A 359 -7.66 14.71 -10.49
CA GLU A 359 -6.43 14.20 -11.15
C GLU A 359 -6.29 12.66 -11.15
N GLY A 360 -7.19 11.95 -10.46
CA GLY A 360 -7.15 10.50 -10.33
C GLY A 360 -6.10 10.01 -9.34
N THR A 361 -5.55 8.83 -9.59
CA THR A 361 -4.58 8.17 -8.72
C THR A 361 -3.18 8.74 -8.95
N CYS A 362 -2.54 9.18 -7.87
CA CYS A 362 -1.22 9.81 -7.89
C CYS A 362 -0.30 9.17 -6.83
N VAL A 363 1.00 9.34 -7.05
CA VAL A 363 2.05 8.93 -6.12
C VAL A 363 2.48 10.14 -5.28
N ARG A 364 2.50 9.99 -3.96
CA ARG A 364 2.84 11.03 -2.98
C ARG A 364 4.13 10.68 -2.25
N PHE A 365 5.05 11.63 -2.24
CA PHE A 365 6.26 11.60 -1.44
C PHE A 365 6.23 12.74 -0.42
N ASN A 366 6.17 12.40 0.88
CA ASN A 366 6.08 13.36 1.98
C ASN A 366 7.20 13.11 3.01
N PRO A 367 8.46 13.50 2.71
CA PRO A 367 9.58 13.30 3.61
C PRO A 367 9.44 14.05 4.93
N LEU A 368 8.57 15.07 5.02
CA LEU A 368 8.33 15.76 6.28
C LEU A 368 7.70 14.82 7.32
N MET A 369 6.85 13.87 6.92
CA MET A 369 6.28 12.88 7.84
C MET A 369 7.16 11.63 7.97
N THR A 370 7.84 11.24 6.90
CA THR A 370 8.48 9.91 6.81
C THR A 370 9.98 9.92 7.07
N SER A 371 10.72 10.97 6.67
CA SER A 371 12.19 10.94 6.65
C SER A 371 12.83 10.80 8.03
N ALA A 372 12.25 11.43 9.05
CA ALA A 372 12.78 11.36 10.41
C ALA A 372 12.62 9.96 11.04
N VAL A 373 11.64 9.17 10.59
CA VAL A 373 11.35 7.82 11.09
C VAL A 373 12.09 6.77 10.27
N LEU A 374 12.08 6.92 8.94
CA LEU A 374 12.67 5.95 8.01
C LEU A 374 14.17 6.19 7.77
N GLY A 375 14.70 7.35 8.16
CA GLY A 375 16.10 7.69 7.95
C GLY A 375 16.44 7.94 6.48
N THR A 376 15.48 8.40 5.67
CA THR A 376 15.67 8.68 4.24
C THR A 376 16.85 9.61 4.02
N ILE A 377 17.73 9.29 3.08
CA ILE A 377 18.86 10.14 2.68
C ILE A 377 18.76 10.52 1.21
N THR A 378 19.63 11.43 0.75
CA THR A 378 19.65 11.87 -0.66
C THR A 378 19.91 10.73 -1.65
N ALA A 379 20.68 9.72 -1.25
CA ALA A 379 20.95 8.54 -2.07
C ALA A 379 19.69 7.69 -2.31
N ASP A 380 18.78 7.62 -1.34
CA ASP A 380 17.50 6.90 -1.51
C ASP A 380 16.63 7.61 -2.57
N ILE A 381 16.69 8.94 -2.65
CA ILE A 381 15.98 9.72 -3.67
C ILE A 381 16.54 9.45 -5.05
N ASP A 382 17.87 9.35 -5.17
CA ASP A 382 18.51 9.02 -6.45
C ASP A 382 18.12 7.61 -6.91
N GLN A 383 18.11 6.64 -5.98
CA GLN A 383 17.61 5.29 -6.23
C GLN A 383 16.12 5.29 -6.60
N LEU A 384 15.31 6.16 -5.98
CA LEU A 384 13.89 6.32 -6.29
C LEU A 384 13.69 6.80 -7.72
N VAL A 385 14.44 7.81 -8.13
CA VAL A 385 14.43 8.33 -9.49
C VAL A 385 14.89 7.28 -10.49
N GLU A 386 15.93 6.51 -10.18
CA GLU A 386 16.41 5.41 -11.03
C GLU A 386 15.35 4.32 -11.17
N CYS A 387 14.68 3.94 -10.08
CA CYS A 387 13.59 2.97 -10.10
C CYS A 387 12.41 3.48 -10.94
N ILE A 388 12.03 4.75 -10.81
CA ILE A 388 11.00 5.37 -11.64
C ILE A 388 11.40 5.29 -13.12
N LYS A 389 12.63 5.67 -13.47
CA LYS A 389 13.16 5.59 -14.84
C LYS A 389 13.15 4.17 -15.39
N MET A 390 13.42 3.17 -14.56
CA MET A 390 13.38 1.75 -14.95
C MET A 390 11.95 1.21 -15.12
N LYS A 391 10.96 1.74 -14.38
CA LYS A 391 9.57 1.27 -14.42
C LYS A 391 8.73 1.96 -15.50
N ILE A 392 9.05 3.20 -15.89
CA ILE A 392 8.34 3.92 -16.97
C ILE A 392 8.31 3.10 -18.29
N PRO A 393 9.43 2.53 -18.79
CA PRO A 393 9.40 1.69 -19.99
C PRO A 393 8.49 0.46 -19.86
N VAL A 394 8.42 -0.15 -18.68
CA VAL A 394 7.53 -1.30 -18.42
C VAL A 394 6.06 -0.88 -18.58
N ILE A 395 5.69 0.30 -18.06
CA ILE A 395 4.35 0.85 -18.21
C ILE A 395 4.04 1.13 -19.68
N LEU A 396 4.96 1.79 -20.39
CA LEU A 396 4.78 2.14 -21.81
C LEU A 396 4.66 0.89 -22.70
N ASN A 397 5.50 -0.12 -22.49
CA ASN A 397 5.43 -1.38 -23.22
C ASN A 397 4.12 -2.13 -22.94
N THR A 398 3.69 -2.17 -21.68
CA THR A 398 2.41 -2.79 -21.30
C THR A 398 1.24 -2.09 -21.98
N LEU A 399 1.24 -0.75 -22.05
CA LEU A 399 0.21 0.03 -22.75
C LEU A 399 0.15 -0.29 -24.25
N GLN A 400 1.31 -0.40 -24.90
CA GLN A 400 1.38 -0.71 -26.34
C GLN A 400 0.87 -2.12 -26.65
N LEU A 401 1.21 -3.09 -25.80
CA LEU A 401 0.83 -4.50 -25.98
C LEU A 401 -0.61 -4.80 -25.54
N LYS A 402 -1.25 -3.92 -24.76
CA LYS A 402 -2.60 -4.14 -24.21
C LYS A 402 -3.67 -4.34 -25.29
N GLU A 403 -3.64 -3.50 -26.33
CA GLU A 403 -4.57 -3.61 -27.46
C GLU A 403 -4.28 -4.85 -28.31
N GLU A 404 -3.02 -5.15 -28.57
CA GLU A 404 -2.61 -6.39 -29.26
C GLU A 404 -3.09 -7.63 -28.49
N PHE A 405 -2.93 -7.63 -27.16
CA PHE A 405 -3.35 -8.69 -26.26
C PHE A 405 -4.86 -8.90 -26.28
N ARG A 406 -5.64 -7.82 -26.19
CA ARG A 406 -7.11 -7.89 -26.26
C ARG A 406 -7.57 -8.55 -27.57
N LEU A 407 -7.06 -8.06 -28.71
CA LEU A 407 -7.44 -8.56 -30.03
C LEU A 407 -7.05 -10.02 -30.26
N GLU A 408 -5.95 -10.48 -29.66
CA GLU A 408 -5.52 -11.87 -29.79
C GLU A 408 -6.33 -12.82 -28.89
N VAL A 409 -6.66 -12.42 -27.66
CA VAL A 409 -7.55 -13.19 -26.79
C VAL A 409 -8.92 -13.39 -27.43
N GLU A 410 -9.50 -12.33 -28.02
CA GLU A 410 -10.79 -12.41 -28.71
C GLU A 410 -10.75 -13.30 -29.97
N ARG A 411 -9.56 -13.55 -30.53
CA ARG A 411 -9.38 -14.41 -31.70
C ARG A 411 -9.36 -15.90 -31.35
N ILE A 412 -8.86 -16.25 -30.18
CA ILE A 412 -8.63 -17.65 -29.78
C ILE A 412 -9.88 -18.23 -29.11
N ALA A 413 -10.40 -19.31 -29.68
CA ALA A 413 -11.53 -20.03 -29.10
C ALA A 413 -11.14 -20.68 -27.76
N GLY A 414 -12.02 -20.53 -26.76
CA GLY A 414 -11.83 -21.06 -25.39
C GLY A 414 -11.27 -20.04 -24.39
N LEU A 415 -11.00 -18.81 -24.81
CA LEU A 415 -10.65 -17.70 -23.92
C LEU A 415 -11.60 -16.52 -24.15
N SER A 416 -11.97 -15.83 -23.07
CA SER A 416 -12.62 -14.52 -23.14
C SER A 416 -11.82 -13.46 -22.41
N TYR A 417 -11.75 -12.28 -23.01
CA TYR A 417 -11.12 -11.11 -22.41
C TYR A 417 -12.09 -10.44 -21.43
N VAL A 418 -11.61 -10.13 -20.23
CA VAL A 418 -12.36 -9.45 -19.18
C VAL A 418 -11.80 -8.04 -19.03
N VAL A 419 -12.68 -7.04 -19.10
CA VAL A 419 -12.29 -5.63 -18.93
C VAL A 419 -12.29 -5.29 -17.44
N ASP A 420 -11.10 -5.29 -16.83
CA ASP A 420 -10.89 -4.79 -15.47
C ASP A 420 -10.01 -3.54 -15.48
N TYR A 421 -10.60 -2.38 -15.24
CA TYR A 421 -9.90 -1.09 -15.22
C TYR A 421 -9.07 -0.88 -13.95
N SER A 422 -9.22 -1.72 -12.93
CA SER A 422 -8.38 -1.67 -11.72
C SER A 422 -7.04 -2.40 -11.89
N TRP A 423 -6.90 -3.16 -12.98
CA TRP A 423 -5.68 -3.92 -13.27
C TRP A 423 -4.72 -3.15 -14.18
N ALA A 424 -3.49 -3.00 -13.72
CA ALA A 424 -2.44 -2.27 -14.45
C ALA A 424 -1.79 -3.09 -15.59
N GLY A 425 -1.84 -4.42 -15.52
CA GLY A 425 -1.13 -5.33 -16.43
C GLY A 425 -1.75 -5.47 -17.82
N LEU A 426 -1.24 -6.43 -18.60
CA LEU A 426 -1.67 -6.67 -19.99
C LEU A 426 -3.18 -6.94 -20.11
N GLY A 427 -3.78 -7.59 -19.11
CA GLY A 427 -5.22 -7.79 -19.09
C GLY A 427 -5.65 -8.96 -18.22
N VAL A 428 -6.96 -9.22 -18.26
CA VAL A 428 -7.60 -10.30 -17.52
C VAL A 428 -8.24 -11.25 -18.51
N ILE A 429 -8.00 -12.55 -18.32
CA ILE A 429 -8.57 -13.60 -19.16
C ILE A 429 -9.42 -14.55 -18.34
N ARG A 430 -10.46 -15.08 -18.97
CA ARG A 430 -11.29 -16.16 -18.45
C ARG A 430 -11.18 -17.35 -19.40
N TYR A 431 -10.89 -18.52 -18.85
CA TYR A 431 -10.98 -19.76 -19.61
C TYR A 431 -12.46 -20.15 -19.75
N GLU A 432 -12.92 -20.41 -20.96
CA GLU A 432 -14.30 -20.84 -21.22
C GLU A 432 -14.38 -22.35 -21.27
N HIS A 433 -14.97 -22.94 -20.22
CA HIS A 433 -15.24 -24.37 -20.13
C HIS A 433 -16.56 -24.71 -20.84
N VAL A 434 -16.49 -25.55 -21.88
CA VAL A 434 -17.69 -26.07 -22.56
C VAL A 434 -18.14 -27.35 -21.85
N SER A 435 -18.84 -27.20 -20.73
CA SER A 435 -19.45 -28.33 -20.01
C SER A 435 -20.91 -28.55 -20.40
N GLU A 436 -21.28 -29.81 -20.62
CA GLU A 436 -22.69 -30.24 -20.78
C GLU A 436 -23.44 -30.34 -19.43
N GLU A 437 -22.77 -30.10 -18.28
CA GLU A 437 -23.41 -30.14 -16.96
C GLU A 437 -24.47 -29.04 -16.81
N VAL A 438 -25.65 -29.37 -16.25
CA VAL A 438 -26.77 -28.42 -16.06
C VAL A 438 -26.63 -27.61 -14.77
N ASP A 439 -25.84 -28.08 -13.79
CA ASP A 439 -25.67 -27.45 -12.48
C ASP A 439 -24.60 -26.36 -12.52
N VAL A 440 -25.02 -25.11 -12.29
CA VAL A 440 -24.16 -23.93 -12.33
C VAL A 440 -23.08 -23.98 -11.24
N SER A 441 -23.41 -24.50 -10.05
CA SER A 441 -22.48 -24.48 -8.91
C SER A 441 -21.32 -25.45 -9.09
N LYS A 442 -21.57 -26.59 -9.75
CA LYS A 442 -20.53 -27.57 -10.06
C LYS A 442 -19.64 -27.09 -11.19
N ARG A 443 -20.23 -26.50 -12.22
CA ARG A 443 -19.48 -25.87 -13.32
C ARG A 443 -18.53 -24.78 -12.83
N GLU A 444 -18.96 -23.96 -11.88
CA GLU A 444 -18.11 -22.94 -11.26
C GLU A 444 -16.94 -23.53 -10.47
N ALA A 445 -17.18 -24.61 -9.71
CA ALA A 445 -16.13 -25.30 -8.94
C ALA A 445 -15.12 -26.04 -9.83
N GLU A 446 -15.57 -26.64 -10.94
CA GLU A 446 -14.69 -27.22 -11.96
C GLU A 446 -13.81 -26.16 -12.60
N LEU A 447 -14.40 -25.01 -12.97
CA LEU A 447 -13.66 -23.92 -13.58
C LEU A 447 -12.64 -23.31 -12.60
N GLU A 448 -12.96 -23.22 -11.32
CA GLU A 448 -12.03 -22.81 -10.27
C GLU A 448 -10.83 -23.77 -10.17
N LYS A 449 -11.08 -25.08 -10.23
CA LYS A 449 -10.03 -26.12 -10.21
C LYS A 449 -9.14 -26.06 -11.46
N ILE A 450 -9.73 -25.84 -12.64
CA ILE A 450 -8.98 -25.67 -13.90
C ILE A 450 -8.12 -24.41 -13.81
N ASN A 451 -8.68 -23.28 -13.41
CA ASN A 451 -7.96 -22.01 -13.28
C ASN A 451 -6.82 -22.08 -12.25
N ALA A 452 -7.04 -22.69 -11.10
CA ALA A 452 -5.99 -22.88 -10.09
C ALA A 452 -4.84 -23.75 -10.62
N SER A 453 -5.16 -24.80 -11.39
CA SER A 453 -4.17 -25.67 -12.03
C SER A 453 -3.42 -24.95 -13.15
N LEU A 454 -4.13 -24.14 -13.94
CA LEU A 454 -3.57 -23.34 -15.03
C LEU A 454 -2.63 -22.26 -14.48
N LEU A 455 -3.03 -21.55 -13.44
CA LEU A 455 -2.20 -20.56 -12.76
C LEU A 455 -0.93 -21.19 -12.19
N LYS A 456 -1.04 -22.39 -11.61
CA LYS A 456 0.13 -23.12 -11.10
C LYS A 456 1.11 -23.47 -12.23
N LYS A 457 0.62 -24.01 -13.35
CA LYS A 457 1.46 -24.32 -14.52
C LYS A 457 2.08 -23.07 -15.14
N LEU A 458 1.33 -21.97 -15.21
CA LEU A 458 1.83 -20.69 -15.72
C LEU A 458 2.97 -20.13 -14.85
N ASN A 459 2.86 -20.23 -13.53
CA ASN A 459 3.90 -19.80 -12.60
C ASN A 459 5.12 -20.75 -12.56
N GLU A 460 4.98 -22.00 -13.04
CA GLU A 460 6.10 -22.92 -13.23
C GLU A 460 6.91 -22.63 -14.50
N LEU A 461 6.36 -21.83 -15.44
CA LEU A 461 7.11 -21.38 -16.61
C LEU A 461 8.15 -20.34 -16.20
N GLU A 462 9.39 -20.51 -16.66
CA GLU A 462 10.47 -19.51 -16.55
C GLU A 462 10.19 -18.31 -17.49
N SER A 463 9.13 -17.56 -17.19
CA SER A 463 8.75 -16.33 -17.89
C SER A 463 8.90 -15.13 -16.95
N ASP A 464 9.30 -13.98 -17.49
CA ASP A 464 9.42 -12.73 -16.74
C ASP A 464 8.03 -12.07 -16.46
N LEU A 465 6.93 -12.75 -16.81
CA LEU A 465 5.57 -12.25 -16.72
C LEU A 465 4.89 -12.77 -15.44
N PRO A 466 4.39 -11.89 -14.55
CA PRO A 466 3.70 -12.34 -13.35
C PRO A 466 2.25 -12.73 -13.66
N PHE A 467 1.83 -13.91 -13.19
CA PHE A 467 0.44 -14.38 -13.26
C PHE A 467 -0.18 -14.45 -11.86
N SER A 468 -1.43 -13.99 -11.72
CA SER A 468 -2.14 -14.06 -10.44
C SER A 468 -3.62 -14.42 -10.62
N SER A 469 -4.26 -14.87 -9.54
CA SER A 469 -5.72 -15.07 -9.49
C SER A 469 -6.50 -13.77 -9.30
N GLY A 470 -5.81 -12.62 -9.25
CA GLY A 470 -6.39 -11.31 -8.96
C GLY A 470 -6.60 -11.03 -7.48
N PRO A 471 -7.18 -9.86 -7.15
CA PRO A 471 -7.48 -9.48 -5.77
C PRO A 471 -8.51 -10.42 -5.14
N GLU A 472 -8.30 -10.80 -3.87
CA GLU A 472 -9.19 -11.72 -3.11
C GLU A 472 -10.66 -11.25 -3.05
N PHE A 473 -10.90 -9.94 -3.26
CA PHE A 473 -12.23 -9.31 -3.26
C PHE A 473 -12.64 -8.76 -4.64
N GLY A 474 -12.18 -9.37 -5.73
CA GLY A 474 -12.59 -9.03 -7.09
C GLY A 474 -14.07 -9.33 -7.37
N ALA A 475 -14.70 -8.52 -8.22
CA ALA A 475 -16.09 -8.75 -8.67
C ALA A 475 -16.20 -9.99 -9.58
N GLU A 476 -15.11 -10.36 -10.24
CA GLU A 476 -15.05 -11.46 -11.19
C GLU A 476 -14.29 -12.64 -10.62
N LYS A 477 -14.98 -13.79 -10.52
CA LYS A 477 -14.37 -15.06 -10.15
C LYS A 477 -13.83 -15.76 -11.39
N ASN A 478 -12.92 -16.71 -11.17
CA ASN A 478 -12.43 -17.62 -12.21
C ASN A 478 -11.71 -16.91 -13.37
N CYS A 479 -10.87 -15.93 -13.04
CA CYS A 479 -10.07 -15.18 -14.01
C CYS A 479 -8.57 -15.32 -13.70
N ILE A 480 -7.74 -15.21 -14.74
CA ILE A 480 -6.28 -15.13 -14.62
C ILE A 480 -5.85 -13.72 -15.00
N TYR A 481 -5.16 -13.08 -14.08
CA TYR A 481 -4.65 -11.72 -14.21
C TYR A 481 -3.21 -11.76 -14.69
N ILE A 482 -2.97 -11.15 -15.84
CA ILE A 482 -1.66 -11.13 -16.50
C ILE A 482 -1.00 -9.79 -16.23
N GLY A 483 0.15 -9.82 -15.56
CA GLY A 483 0.83 -8.63 -15.08
C GLY A 483 1.54 -7.81 -16.15
N MET A 484 2.45 -6.95 -15.68
CA MET A 484 3.15 -5.99 -16.51
C MET A 484 4.17 -6.67 -17.43
N ALA A 485 4.28 -6.19 -18.67
CA ALA A 485 5.25 -6.67 -19.65
C ALA A 485 6.50 -5.77 -19.64
N ALA A 486 7.65 -6.33 -19.25
CA ALA A 486 8.91 -5.60 -19.18
C ALA A 486 9.63 -5.47 -20.54
N GLU A 487 9.37 -6.39 -21.47
CA GLU A 487 10.02 -6.46 -22.77
C GLU A 487 8.98 -6.68 -23.89
N ASP A 488 9.40 -6.56 -25.15
CA ASP A 488 8.57 -6.87 -26.33
C ASP A 488 8.16 -8.35 -26.32
N LEU A 489 6.91 -8.58 -25.90
CA LEU A 489 6.31 -9.90 -25.80
C LEU A 489 5.69 -10.31 -27.14
N ASP A 490 5.88 -11.57 -27.53
CA ASP A 490 5.08 -12.21 -28.55
C ASP A 490 3.72 -12.58 -27.94
N VAL A 491 2.78 -11.66 -28.07
CA VAL A 491 1.42 -11.77 -27.57
C VAL A 491 0.73 -13.01 -28.15
N SER A 492 0.93 -13.32 -29.43
CA SER A 492 0.33 -14.49 -30.07
C SER A 492 0.83 -15.79 -29.44
N GLU A 493 2.14 -15.95 -29.24
CA GLU A 493 2.69 -17.14 -28.57
C GLU A 493 2.17 -17.26 -27.11
N LEU A 494 2.06 -16.14 -26.38
CA LEU A 494 1.53 -16.13 -25.01
C LEU A 494 0.09 -16.65 -24.97
N VAL A 495 -0.82 -16.05 -25.74
CA VAL A 495 -2.25 -16.40 -25.70
C VAL A 495 -2.47 -17.83 -26.21
N GLU A 496 -1.77 -18.25 -27.26
CA GLU A 496 -1.81 -19.64 -27.75
C GLU A 496 -1.34 -20.63 -26.68
N THR A 497 -0.25 -20.32 -25.99
CA THR A 497 0.31 -21.19 -24.95
C THR A 497 -0.67 -21.33 -23.78
N ILE A 498 -1.29 -20.22 -23.34
CA ILE A 498 -2.34 -20.25 -22.31
C ILE A 498 -3.52 -21.13 -22.76
N ALA A 499 -3.99 -20.99 -24.00
CA ALA A 499 -5.10 -21.76 -24.52
C ALA A 499 -4.78 -23.27 -24.63
N VAL A 500 -3.56 -23.62 -25.06
CA VAL A 500 -3.09 -25.02 -25.11
C VAL A 500 -3.02 -25.60 -23.70
N MET A 501 -2.43 -24.90 -22.74
CA MET A 501 -2.32 -25.39 -21.37
C MET A 501 -3.69 -25.54 -20.70
N GLY A 502 -4.63 -24.63 -20.97
CA GLY A 502 -6.02 -24.73 -20.51
C GLY A 502 -6.69 -26.01 -21.03
N ARG A 503 -6.60 -26.27 -22.34
CA ARG A 503 -7.14 -27.49 -22.96
C ARG A 503 -6.49 -28.75 -22.41
N ASP A 504 -5.18 -28.77 -22.26
CA ASP A 504 -4.46 -29.90 -21.70
C ASP A 504 -4.91 -30.20 -20.26
N ILE A 505 -5.19 -29.17 -19.44
CA ILE A 505 -5.69 -29.36 -18.08
C ILE A 505 -7.12 -29.91 -18.10
N GLU A 506 -7.98 -29.38 -18.97
CA GLU A 506 -9.37 -29.82 -19.13
C GLU A 506 -9.46 -31.27 -19.62
N GLU A 507 -8.67 -31.65 -20.62
CA GLU A 507 -8.60 -33.02 -21.12
C GLU A 507 -8.10 -33.98 -20.04
N ASN A 508 -7.06 -33.59 -19.29
CA ASN A 508 -6.55 -34.40 -18.19
C ASN A 508 -7.56 -34.53 -17.04
N SER A 509 -8.31 -33.49 -16.70
CA SER A 509 -9.36 -33.59 -15.69
C SER A 509 -10.48 -34.54 -16.13
N ARG A 510 -10.92 -34.43 -17.39
CA ARG A 510 -11.95 -35.30 -17.96
C ARG A 510 -11.48 -36.76 -18.03
N LEU A 511 -10.22 -37.01 -18.37
CA LEU A 511 -9.64 -38.35 -18.35
C LEU A 511 -9.63 -38.95 -16.95
N LEU A 512 -9.26 -38.16 -15.93
CA LEU A 512 -9.27 -38.61 -14.53
C LEU A 512 -10.67 -38.91 -14.02
N GLU A 513 -11.69 -38.14 -14.42
CA GLU A 513 -13.09 -38.41 -14.09
C GLU A 513 -13.59 -39.71 -14.72
N ASN A 514 -13.33 -39.91 -16.02
CA ASN A 514 -13.66 -41.16 -16.70
C ASN A 514 -12.98 -42.37 -16.01
N MET A 515 -11.70 -42.24 -15.66
CA MET A 515 -10.99 -43.29 -14.93
C MET A 515 -11.58 -43.52 -13.53
N THR A 516 -11.97 -42.46 -12.83
CA THR A 516 -12.58 -42.57 -11.49
C THR A 516 -13.92 -43.28 -11.56
N GLU A 517 -14.74 -42.98 -12.58
CA GLU A 517 -16.02 -43.67 -12.79
C GLU A 517 -15.80 -45.15 -13.13
N VAL A 518 -14.87 -45.45 -14.03
CA VAL A 518 -14.51 -46.82 -14.41
C VAL A 518 -13.96 -47.61 -13.21
N VAL A 519 -13.10 -47.00 -12.39
CA VAL A 519 -12.59 -47.61 -11.15
C VAL A 519 -13.70 -47.81 -10.13
N ARG A 520 -14.58 -46.83 -9.93
CA ARG A 520 -15.71 -46.95 -9.00
C ARG A 520 -16.65 -48.08 -9.42
N LYS A 521 -16.95 -48.19 -10.72
CA LYS A 521 -17.74 -49.29 -11.28
C LYS A 521 -17.02 -50.62 -11.10
N GLY A 522 -15.71 -50.66 -11.38
CA GLY A 522 -14.87 -51.83 -11.15
C GLY A 522 -14.83 -52.29 -9.69
N ILE A 523 -14.82 -51.37 -8.72
CA ILE A 523 -14.89 -51.69 -7.28
C ILE A 523 -16.26 -52.29 -6.94
N LEU A 524 -17.36 -51.68 -7.39
CA LEU A 524 -18.71 -52.21 -7.13
C LEU A 524 -18.90 -53.59 -7.75
N GLU A 525 -18.46 -53.77 -8.99
CA GLU A 525 -18.47 -55.07 -9.65
C GLU A 525 -17.58 -56.06 -8.90
N ALA A 526 -16.40 -55.66 -8.40
CA ALA A 526 -15.55 -56.53 -7.62
C ALA A 526 -16.20 -56.95 -6.29
N GLU A 527 -16.87 -56.03 -5.60
CA GLU A 527 -17.59 -56.28 -4.34
C GLU A 527 -18.75 -57.24 -4.55
N GLU A 528 -19.62 -57.02 -5.54
CA GLU A 528 -20.74 -57.91 -5.86
C GLU A 528 -20.24 -59.33 -6.17
N GLN A 529 -19.17 -59.38 -6.94
CA GLN A 529 -18.65 -60.62 -7.49
C GLN A 529 -17.75 -61.33 -6.45
N LEU A 530 -17.28 -60.63 -5.41
CA LEU A 530 -16.70 -61.19 -4.18
C LEU A 530 -17.79 -61.73 -3.23
N LEU A 531 -18.91 -61.01 -3.09
CA LEU A 531 -20.06 -61.49 -2.31
C LEU A 531 -20.60 -62.80 -2.91
N LYS A 532 -20.78 -62.84 -4.24
CA LYS A 532 -21.20 -64.05 -4.94
C LYS A 532 -20.20 -65.19 -4.78
N ALA A 533 -18.90 -64.91 -4.87
CA ALA A 533 -17.87 -65.93 -4.64
C ALA A 533 -17.86 -66.42 -3.18
N ASN A 534 -18.16 -65.54 -2.22
CA ASN A 534 -18.31 -65.92 -0.82
C ASN A 534 -19.53 -66.81 -0.63
N GLU A 535 -20.69 -66.47 -1.21
CA GLU A 535 -21.90 -67.32 -1.20
C GLU A 535 -21.66 -68.69 -1.84
N GLU A 536 -20.98 -68.74 -2.98
CA GLU A 536 -20.57 -69.99 -3.62
C GLU A 536 -19.63 -70.80 -2.72
N ARG A 537 -18.67 -70.14 -2.05
CA ARG A 537 -17.80 -70.79 -1.08
C ARG A 537 -18.58 -71.34 0.12
N LEU A 538 -19.57 -70.60 0.63
CA LEU A 538 -20.46 -71.06 1.69
C LEU A 538 -21.27 -72.30 1.26
N LEU A 539 -21.73 -72.32 0.01
CA LEU A 539 -22.44 -73.45 -0.58
C LEU A 539 -21.52 -74.67 -0.78
N GLU A 540 -20.30 -74.46 -1.27
CA GLU A 540 -19.29 -75.51 -1.47
C GLU A 540 -18.78 -76.09 -0.14
N GLU A 541 -18.54 -75.26 0.88
CA GLU A 541 -18.07 -75.70 2.20
C GLU A 541 -19.18 -76.36 3.04
N GLY A 542 -20.45 -76.07 2.73
CA GLY A 542 -21.63 -76.62 3.39
C GLY A 542 -21.83 -76.08 4.82
N VAL A 543 -23.08 -75.78 5.19
CA VAL A 543 -23.46 -75.11 6.46
C VAL A 543 -22.89 -75.79 7.72
N PHE A 544 -22.71 -77.11 7.70
CA PHE A 544 -22.22 -77.89 8.85
C PHE A 544 -20.76 -77.60 9.26
N ARG A 545 -19.92 -77.09 8.35
CA ARG A 545 -18.52 -76.76 8.67
C ARG A 545 -18.36 -75.41 9.39
N GLN A 546 -19.42 -74.60 9.48
CA GLN A 546 -19.38 -73.28 10.14
C GLN A 546 -19.87 -73.30 11.59
N ILE A 547 -20.36 -74.44 12.07
CA ILE A 547 -20.78 -74.62 13.47
C ILE A 547 -19.51 -74.80 14.32
N PRO A 548 -19.26 -73.97 15.37
CA PRO A 548 -17.98 -73.92 16.09
C PRO A 548 -17.47 -75.26 16.65
N LEU A 549 -18.35 -76.22 16.91
CA LEU A 549 -18.00 -77.52 17.47
C LEU A 549 -17.88 -78.63 16.41
N VAL A 550 -18.64 -78.57 15.32
CA VAL A 550 -18.66 -79.62 14.27
C VAL A 550 -17.70 -79.29 13.12
N GLY A 551 -17.48 -78.00 12.87
CA GLY A 551 -16.57 -77.49 11.85
C GLY A 551 -15.10 -77.79 12.12
N SER A 552 -14.67 -77.77 13.38
CA SER A 552 -13.28 -78.06 13.76
C SER A 552 -12.88 -79.51 13.47
N VAL A 553 -13.79 -80.47 13.71
CA VAL A 553 -13.54 -81.90 13.46
C VAL A 553 -13.55 -82.21 11.95
N LEU A 554 -14.47 -81.59 11.19
CA LEU A 554 -14.55 -81.78 9.74
C LEU A 554 -13.39 -81.13 8.98
N ASN A 555 -12.90 -79.97 9.42
CA ASN A 555 -11.73 -79.33 8.82
C ASN A 555 -10.42 -80.08 9.13
N TRP A 556 -10.34 -80.79 10.25
CA TRP A 556 -9.19 -81.65 10.56
C TRP A 556 -9.15 -82.93 9.70
N LEU A 557 -10.31 -83.56 9.46
CA LEU A 557 -10.40 -84.77 8.62
C LEU A 557 -10.34 -84.49 7.11
N SER A 558 -10.64 -83.26 6.68
CA SER A 558 -10.64 -82.86 5.26
C SER A 558 -10.26 -81.38 5.10
N PRO A 559 -8.95 -81.06 5.10
CA PRO A 559 -8.48 -79.70 4.87
C PRO A 559 -8.72 -79.31 3.41
N VAL A 560 -9.46 -78.23 3.19
CA VAL A 560 -9.68 -77.66 1.85
C VAL A 560 -8.49 -76.76 1.53
N GLN A 561 -7.81 -77.03 0.40
CA GLN A 561 -6.80 -76.11 -0.14
C GLN A 561 -7.52 -74.92 -0.77
N ALA A 562 -7.89 -73.93 0.04
CA ALA A 562 -8.46 -72.69 -0.49
C ALA A 562 -7.33 -71.87 -1.14
N THR A 563 -7.15 -72.00 -2.45
CA THR A 563 -6.42 -71.00 -3.22
C THR A 563 -7.25 -69.71 -3.21
N PRO A 564 -6.74 -68.58 -2.69
CA PRO A 564 -7.51 -67.34 -2.69
C PRO A 564 -7.76 -66.93 -4.15
N LYS A 565 -9.02 -67.03 -4.61
CA LYS A 565 -9.45 -66.48 -5.90
C LYS A 565 -9.44 -64.96 -5.80
N GLY A 566 -8.33 -64.33 -6.17
CA GLY A 566 -8.25 -62.88 -6.27
C GLY A 566 -8.71 -62.39 -7.64
N ARG A 567 -9.13 -61.13 -7.73
CA ARG A 567 -9.33 -60.43 -9.00
C ARG A 567 -8.42 -59.20 -9.06
N THR A 568 -7.97 -58.86 -10.26
CA THR A 568 -7.19 -57.66 -10.53
C THR A 568 -7.96 -56.79 -11.51
N PHE A 569 -8.01 -55.49 -11.25
CA PHE A 569 -8.70 -54.55 -12.12
C PHE A 569 -7.72 -54.01 -13.15
N ASN A 570 -8.00 -54.23 -14.44
CA ASN A 570 -7.16 -53.73 -15.52
C ASN A 570 -7.66 -52.35 -15.96
N LEU A 571 -6.90 -51.30 -15.59
CA LEU A 571 -7.24 -49.91 -15.91
C LEU A 571 -7.31 -49.62 -17.42
N THR A 572 -6.56 -50.35 -18.25
CA THR A 572 -6.57 -50.17 -19.71
C THR A 572 -7.73 -50.86 -20.40
N ALA A 573 -8.16 -52.02 -19.89
CA ALA A 573 -9.28 -52.78 -20.44
C ALA A 573 -10.64 -52.40 -19.82
N GLY A 574 -10.62 -51.68 -18.67
CA GLY A 574 -11.81 -51.29 -17.93
C GLY A 574 -12.59 -52.48 -17.33
N SER A 575 -11.93 -53.62 -17.12
CA SER A 575 -12.58 -54.88 -16.72
C SER A 575 -11.83 -55.60 -15.60
N LEU A 576 -12.57 -56.45 -14.88
CA LEU A 576 -12.03 -57.33 -13.83
C LEU A 576 -11.49 -58.61 -14.44
N GLU A 577 -10.21 -58.87 -14.20
CA GLU A 577 -9.53 -60.10 -14.63
C GLU A 577 -9.26 -61.01 -13.42
N SER A 578 -9.28 -62.32 -13.64
CA SER A 578 -8.91 -63.30 -12.61
C SER A 578 -7.41 -63.20 -12.30
N THR A 579 -7.02 -63.29 -11.02
CA THR A 579 -5.60 -63.35 -10.63
C THR A 579 -4.98 -64.75 -10.73
N GLU A 580 -5.78 -65.78 -11.03
CA GLU A 580 -5.33 -67.15 -11.25
C GLU A 580 -4.14 -67.26 -12.24
N PRO A 581 -4.14 -66.61 -13.43
CA PRO A 581 -2.98 -66.61 -14.33
C PRO A 581 -1.72 -65.93 -13.75
N THR A 582 -1.87 -64.96 -12.84
CA THR A 582 -0.75 -64.29 -12.17
C THR A 582 -0.05 -65.21 -11.15
N TYR A 583 -0.81 -66.10 -10.50
CA TYR A 583 -0.24 -67.12 -9.61
C TYR A 583 0.37 -68.29 -10.38
N VAL A 584 -0.23 -68.69 -11.50
CA VAL A 584 0.29 -69.77 -12.36
C VAL A 584 1.58 -69.35 -13.07
N SER A 585 1.67 -68.10 -13.52
CA SER A 585 2.88 -67.57 -14.18
C SER A 585 4.07 -67.39 -13.23
N LYS A 586 3.87 -67.03 -11.96
CA LYS A 586 4.97 -66.95 -10.98
C LYS A 586 5.61 -68.31 -10.63
N ALA A 587 4.94 -69.44 -10.93
CA ALA A 587 5.54 -70.77 -10.80
C ALA A 587 6.47 -71.14 -11.96
N GLN A 588 6.50 -70.35 -13.05
CA GLN A 588 7.46 -70.47 -14.15
C GLN A 588 8.21 -69.14 -14.34
N VAL A 589 9.40 -69.05 -13.73
CA VAL A 589 10.33 -67.94 -13.97
C VAL A 589 10.78 -67.96 -15.43
N THR A 590 10.25 -67.05 -16.26
CA THR A 590 10.95 -66.47 -17.41
C THR A 590 10.35 -65.11 -17.75
N GLY A 591 11.22 -64.12 -17.92
CA GLY A 591 10.91 -62.69 -17.82
C GLY A 591 9.92 -62.12 -18.82
N THR A 592 9.13 -61.16 -18.32
CA THR A 592 8.57 -60.04 -19.08
C THR A 592 8.62 -58.81 -18.19
N THR A 593 9.40 -57.82 -18.62
CA THR A 593 9.46 -56.48 -18.02
C THR A 593 8.12 -55.75 -18.19
N PRO A 594 7.70 -54.93 -17.20
CA PRO A 594 6.51 -54.09 -17.36
C PRO A 594 6.72 -53.04 -18.47
N PRO A 595 5.66 -52.58 -19.15
CA PRO A 595 5.76 -51.51 -20.14
C PRO A 595 6.22 -50.20 -19.47
N PRO A 596 6.98 -49.34 -20.18
CA PRO A 596 7.43 -48.07 -19.64
C PRO A 596 6.22 -47.15 -19.41
N THR A 597 6.22 -46.47 -18.27
CA THR A 597 5.37 -45.30 -18.01
C THR A 597 5.60 -44.27 -19.12
N PRO A 598 4.56 -43.67 -19.74
CA PRO A 598 4.76 -42.67 -20.76
C PRO A 598 5.47 -41.47 -20.13
N THR A 599 6.75 -41.32 -20.46
CA THR A 599 7.52 -40.12 -20.17
C THR A 599 7.10 -39.12 -21.23
N MET A 600 6.47 -38.01 -20.83
CA MET A 600 6.20 -36.91 -21.75
C MET A 600 7.53 -36.48 -22.39
N VAL A 601 7.50 -36.38 -23.72
CA VAL A 601 8.58 -35.82 -24.51
C VAL A 601 8.64 -34.33 -24.17
N ASN A 602 9.43 -33.97 -23.16
CA ASN A 602 9.93 -32.61 -23.06
C ASN A 602 10.84 -32.42 -24.26
N ALA A 603 10.33 -31.72 -25.27
CA ALA A 603 11.16 -31.14 -26.31
C ALA A 603 12.30 -30.38 -25.61
N ARG A 604 13.52 -30.90 -25.73
CA ARG A 604 14.72 -30.21 -25.29
C ARG A 604 14.81 -28.89 -26.08
N ARG A 605 14.35 -27.79 -25.49
CA ARG A 605 14.79 -26.44 -25.86
C ARG A 605 16.09 -26.15 -25.13
N HIS A 606 16.98 -25.45 -25.83
CA HIS A 606 18.31 -25.12 -25.31
C HIS A 606 18.19 -24.19 -24.08
N PRO A 607 19.02 -24.38 -23.04
CA PRO A 607 19.03 -23.49 -21.88
C PRO A 607 19.49 -22.08 -22.31
N GLY A 608 18.63 -21.07 -22.07
CA GLY A 608 18.98 -19.66 -22.25
C GLY A 608 18.00 -18.79 -23.07
N GLN A 609 16.94 -19.35 -23.66
CA GLN A 609 15.90 -18.54 -24.31
C GLN A 609 14.75 -18.23 -23.34
N LYS A 610 14.59 -16.94 -23.00
CA LYS A 610 13.44 -16.43 -22.24
C LYS A 610 12.15 -16.66 -23.05
N LEU A 611 11.11 -17.17 -22.40
CA LEU A 611 9.81 -17.50 -23.02
C LEU A 611 9.14 -16.24 -23.62
N PHE A 612 8.46 -16.39 -24.76
CA PHE A 612 7.61 -15.36 -25.41
C PHE A 612 8.31 -14.11 -25.93
N LYS A 613 9.62 -14.13 -26.21
CA LYS A 613 10.27 -12.99 -26.88
C LYS A 613 10.07 -13.04 -28.39
N ARG A 614 9.62 -11.93 -28.97
CA ARG A 614 9.50 -11.78 -30.44
C ARG A 614 10.89 -11.93 -31.08
N LEU A 615 11.11 -13.01 -31.84
CA LEU A 615 12.36 -13.22 -32.57
C LEU A 615 12.44 -12.22 -33.74
N SER A 616 13.46 -11.36 -33.76
CA SER A 616 13.70 -10.44 -34.88
C SER A 616 13.92 -11.23 -36.17
N ARG A 617 12.94 -11.12 -37.07
CA ARG A 617 12.90 -11.75 -38.39
C ARG A 617 13.71 -10.91 -39.37
N ASN A 618 15.02 -11.17 -39.48
CA ASN A 618 15.82 -10.62 -40.57
C ASN A 618 15.44 -11.30 -41.90
N SER A 619 15.12 -10.46 -42.88
CA SER A 619 14.71 -10.78 -44.25
C SER A 619 15.86 -11.34 -45.12
N ASP A 620 15.57 -12.44 -45.80
CA ASP A 620 16.01 -12.90 -47.14
C ASP A 620 17.47 -12.73 -47.61
N ALA A 621 18.14 -13.85 -47.91
CA ALA A 621 18.42 -14.28 -49.30
C ALA A 621 19.43 -15.46 -49.36
N MET A 622 19.07 -16.42 -50.22
CA MET A 622 19.85 -17.53 -50.80
C MET A 622 21.38 -17.33 -50.83
N SER A 623 22.12 -18.37 -50.41
CA SER A 623 23.31 -18.86 -51.14
C SER A 623 23.71 -20.25 -50.63
N GLU A 624 23.31 -21.28 -51.37
CA GLU A 624 24.09 -22.50 -51.46
C GLU A 624 25.38 -22.19 -52.23
N THR A 625 26.54 -22.53 -51.67
CA THR A 625 27.65 -23.24 -52.35
C THR A 625 28.84 -23.41 -51.40
N SER A 626 29.23 -24.67 -51.21
CA SER A 626 30.61 -25.20 -51.14
C SER A 626 31.73 -24.29 -50.62
N SER A 627 32.46 -24.73 -49.58
CA SER A 627 33.70 -25.51 -49.77
C SER A 627 34.41 -25.85 -48.45
N ILE A 628 34.97 -27.05 -48.46
CA ILE A 628 35.69 -27.80 -47.43
C ILE A 628 37.14 -27.30 -47.26
N SER A 629 37.69 -27.33 -46.03
CA SER A 629 39.08 -27.76 -45.71
C SER A 629 39.21 -27.88 -44.17
N HIS A 630 39.34 -29.10 -43.61
CA HIS A 630 40.51 -29.99 -43.44
C HIS A 630 41.41 -29.68 -42.21
N LEU A 631 41.41 -30.66 -41.29
CA LEU A 631 42.51 -31.30 -40.53
C LEU A 631 43.45 -30.48 -39.61
N GLU A 632 43.50 -30.88 -38.34
CA GLU A 632 44.64 -31.53 -37.59
C GLU A 632 44.22 -31.60 -36.10
N GLU A 633 44.05 -32.78 -35.48
CA GLU A 633 45.04 -33.56 -34.70
C GLU A 633 45.84 -32.72 -33.66
N VAL A 634 46.12 -33.08 -32.40
CA VAL A 634 46.00 -34.30 -31.57
C VAL A 634 46.52 -33.94 -30.16
N GLU A 635 46.08 -34.69 -29.13
CA GLU A 635 46.71 -34.90 -27.80
C GLU A 635 46.75 -33.73 -26.76
N ASN A 636 46.72 -33.94 -25.44
CA ASN A 636 46.96 -35.16 -24.65
C ASN A 636 46.33 -35.07 -23.24
N LEU A 637 46.27 -36.25 -22.62
CA LEU A 637 45.86 -36.63 -21.27
C LEU A 637 46.55 -35.87 -20.12
N GLU A 638 45.86 -35.75 -18.97
CA GLU A 638 46.41 -36.21 -17.68
C GLU A 638 45.30 -36.41 -16.62
N ALA A 639 45.53 -37.38 -15.73
CA ALA A 639 44.56 -37.99 -14.84
C ALA A 639 44.94 -37.85 -13.35
N ALA A 640 43.88 -37.82 -12.51
CA ALA A 640 43.81 -38.26 -11.11
C ALA A 640 44.36 -37.31 -10.00
N PRO A 641 44.07 -37.59 -8.70
CA PRO A 641 42.74 -37.61 -8.07
C PRO A 641 42.70 -36.77 -6.76
N THR A 642 41.53 -36.36 -6.29
CA THR A 642 41.33 -35.82 -4.92
C THR A 642 40.59 -36.83 -4.04
N PRO A 643 41.02 -37.04 -2.77
CA PRO A 643 40.47 -38.08 -1.91
C PRO A 643 39.24 -37.63 -1.13
N GLU A 644 38.53 -38.66 -0.69
CA GLU A 644 37.34 -38.69 0.15
C GLU A 644 37.48 -37.93 1.49
N SER A 645 36.39 -37.34 1.95
CA SER A 645 36.15 -37.12 3.38
C SER A 645 34.67 -37.32 3.71
N GLN A 646 34.39 -38.39 4.44
CA GLN A 646 33.14 -38.68 5.14
C GLN A 646 33.31 -38.38 6.67
N PRO A 647 32.27 -38.41 7.52
CA PRO A 647 31.83 -37.25 8.31
C PRO A 647 31.88 -37.46 9.84
N CYS A 648 31.52 -36.41 10.60
CA CYS A 648 30.79 -36.38 11.90
C CYS A 648 31.33 -35.33 12.91
N ASN A 649 30.52 -34.29 13.17
CA ASN A 649 29.92 -33.85 14.46
C ASN A 649 30.69 -34.03 15.81
N PRO A 650 30.24 -33.40 16.92
CA PRO A 650 30.03 -31.95 17.19
C PRO A 650 30.52 -31.58 18.62
N THR A 651 31.03 -30.38 18.94
CA THR A 651 30.90 -29.86 20.33
C THR A 651 31.30 -28.40 20.53
N GLU A 652 30.46 -27.75 21.34
CA GLU A 652 30.76 -26.76 22.39
C GLU A 652 31.00 -25.27 22.07
N ALA A 653 30.13 -24.48 22.70
CA ALA A 653 30.23 -23.04 22.95
C ALA A 653 31.41 -22.69 23.87
N PRO A 654 31.73 -21.39 24.01
CA PRO A 654 31.43 -20.79 25.31
C PRO A 654 30.91 -19.33 25.24
N THR A 655 30.12 -19.02 26.26
CA THR A 655 29.60 -17.71 26.69
C THR A 655 30.68 -16.87 27.43
N PRO A 656 30.40 -15.58 27.69
CA PRO A 656 31.40 -14.54 27.96
C PRO A 656 31.69 -14.35 29.46
N SER A 657 32.76 -13.61 29.77
CA SER A 657 32.99 -13.08 31.12
C SER A 657 33.63 -11.68 31.08
N PRO A 658 33.47 -10.90 32.15
CA PRO A 658 33.40 -9.43 32.15
C PRO A 658 34.69 -8.78 32.68
N ASP A 659 34.83 -7.46 32.53
CA ASP A 659 35.43 -6.60 33.56
C ASP A 659 35.22 -5.11 33.28
N SER A 660 35.09 -4.35 34.36
CA SER A 660 34.98 -2.88 34.48
C SER A 660 35.86 -2.46 35.65
N PRO A 661 35.98 -1.17 36.03
CA PRO A 661 36.27 0.07 35.29
C PRO A 661 37.60 0.70 35.80
N SER A 662 38.14 1.72 35.12
CA SER A 662 39.14 2.60 35.74
C SER A 662 39.11 4.03 35.18
N GLU A 663 38.78 4.99 36.06
CA GLU A 663 39.26 6.38 36.03
C GLU A 663 40.24 6.53 37.21
N PRO A 664 41.25 7.41 37.11
CA PRO A 664 41.11 8.72 37.77
C PRO A 664 41.79 9.91 37.06
N SER A 665 41.01 11.01 36.94
CA SER A 665 41.30 12.36 37.47
C SER A 665 42.39 13.26 36.81
N PRO A 666 42.42 14.59 37.08
CA PRO A 666 42.50 15.63 36.05
C PRO A 666 43.77 16.52 36.13
N GLU A 667 44.12 17.17 35.01
CA GLU A 667 45.07 18.29 35.02
C GLU A 667 44.47 19.56 34.41
N ALA A 668 44.73 20.64 35.14
CA ALA A 668 44.30 22.00 34.92
C ALA A 668 45.12 22.72 33.86
N GLN A 669 44.48 23.60 33.09
CA GLN A 669 45.12 24.80 32.54
C GLN A 669 44.16 25.99 32.65
N GLU A 670 44.43 26.81 33.67
CA GLU A 670 44.15 28.25 33.66
C GLU A 670 44.86 28.89 32.47
N LEU A 671 44.17 29.75 31.73
CA LEU A 671 44.75 30.97 31.18
C LEU A 671 43.64 32.00 30.99
N ASP A 672 43.89 33.13 31.63
CA ASP A 672 42.96 34.18 31.96
C ASP A 672 43.22 35.42 31.06
N ILE A 673 42.22 36.30 31.00
CA ILE A 673 42.28 37.73 30.61
C ILE A 673 42.40 38.10 29.10
N LYS A 674 41.30 38.61 28.51
CA LYS A 674 41.12 40.06 28.28
C LYS A 674 39.72 40.46 27.75
N THR A 675 39.04 41.18 28.61
CA THR A 675 37.96 42.15 28.43
C THR A 675 38.26 43.18 27.33
N VAL A 676 37.26 43.47 26.49
CA VAL A 676 37.05 44.80 25.88
C VAL A 676 35.55 45.10 25.90
N GLU A 677 35.17 45.97 26.83
CA GLU A 677 33.96 46.79 26.72
C GLU A 677 34.19 47.88 25.67
N SER A 678 33.17 48.16 24.86
CA SER A 678 32.95 49.51 24.35
C SER A 678 31.46 49.70 24.02
N GLU A 679 30.80 50.49 24.87
CA GLU A 679 29.58 51.23 24.57
C GLU A 679 29.76 52.12 23.33
N SER A 680 28.72 52.26 22.48
CA SER A 680 28.18 53.59 22.12
C SER A 680 26.91 53.47 21.26
N LEU A 681 25.80 53.99 21.81
CA LEU A 681 24.89 54.97 21.19
C LEU A 681 24.52 54.80 19.70
N ARG A 682 23.31 54.29 19.44
CA ARG A 682 22.18 55.07 18.88
C ARG A 682 20.88 54.27 18.89
#